data_AF-A0A968IHJ8-F1
#
_entry.id   AF-A0A968IHJ8-F1
#
_cell.length_a   1.000
_cell.length_b   1.000
_cell.length_c   1.000
_cell.angle_alpha   90.00
_cell.angle_beta   90.00
_cell.angle_gamma   90.00
#
_symmetry.space_group_name_H-M   'P 1'
#
loop_
_entity.id
_entity.type
_entity.pdbx_description
1 polymer ?
#
loop_
_entity_poly.entity_id
_entity_poly.type
_entity_poly.pdbx_seq_one_letter_code
_entity_poly.pdbx_strand_id
1 'polypeptide(L)'
;MQYDIISEQFREQFQAVFANTAELKKEVYRIRYDVYCQELNYESPDKFPERQEIDSYDERSLHCLLKHRMSGEYAGCIRLVFPDPYQSDRSLPLNKICSLDLDLKELPTHSFGEVSRLAVIDRFRRRTGESETPGGLLLFPNQTQEEREKRGFPIIALSLYLAATCLGIEAGMERVLVLMEPRLARHLRYFGFVFTQIGDFIEFRGKRGPYQILSESVMNGLPAHIVELMEVIRSDLKLSDLNVKLDLKPKAVVIGFMDKELALKAWSALLGEDNVICDCPTGSGKADRALLEDAQTATFLTHQQIPAIIKPGNREEVQKCLKIANEFNIPLYPIGSGKNWGYGSRVPVRDGCALLDLSRLNRIVDFDENLAYVTIEAGVTQRHLYEFLQQQSSRLWMDATGSSPDSSLVANIMERGFGHTPYGDRFANVCGLEVVLPTGEYFNTGFGKFVNAKTSSIYRWGLGPYLDGLFTQSNFGIVTQMTLWLMPAPEYFQAFYFSVNNHEQLPALIDALRPLRMNGTIRSAVHVANNYKVLSSIRQYPWEEAQETTSLPPNVLEYFAKTWDFGAWNGSGGLYGSKKQVAAARDLIKKVLKGKVNKLRFLDDWTIDLAQRFAKPYQLITGLNLPELLKLLKPVYGLMKGIPTDTQLASAYWRKKSPPPDTMNPDLDGCGLIWLAPVAPLDGQHAATIYEMASKTLIAYRFEPSITMTLLTERCLGCVIAIAYDRDVPEEDKKAMECYEHLLNALTGAGYYPYRVGIQSMDALATQESYQSLLIKLKAAIDPNQILAPGRYSSFPR
;
A
#
# COMPACT_ATOMS: atom_id res chain seq x y z
N MET A 1 18.01 -56.51 -8.98
CA MET A 1 19.17 -55.90 -9.67
C MET A 1 18.79 -55.63 -11.13
N GLN A 2 17.84 -54.71 -11.39
CA GLN A 2 17.43 -54.33 -12.77
C GLN A 2 16.47 -53.12 -12.82
N TYR A 3 16.65 -52.10 -11.97
CA TYR A 3 15.82 -50.89 -11.98
C TYR A 3 16.61 -49.59 -12.28
N ASP A 4 17.95 -49.66 -12.32
CA ASP A 4 18.85 -48.51 -12.54
C ASP A 4 18.97 -48.08 -14.04
N ILE A 5 18.26 -48.72 -14.98
CA ILE A 5 18.51 -48.57 -16.43
C ILE A 5 17.67 -47.46 -17.09
N ILE A 6 16.49 -47.12 -16.56
CA ILE A 6 15.55 -46.23 -17.29
C ILE A 6 15.99 -44.76 -17.24
N SER A 7 16.47 -44.27 -16.09
CA SER A 7 17.01 -42.92 -15.93
C SER A 7 18.27 -42.72 -16.78
N GLU A 8 19.18 -43.71 -16.79
CA GLU A 8 20.38 -43.72 -17.63
C GLU A 8 20.04 -43.72 -19.12
N GLN A 9 19.15 -44.61 -19.56
CA GLN A 9 18.68 -44.67 -20.94
C GLN A 9 18.05 -43.34 -21.38
N PHE A 10 17.28 -42.69 -20.50
CA PHE A 10 16.75 -41.36 -20.76
C PHE A 10 17.87 -40.34 -20.94
N ARG A 11 18.85 -40.28 -20.02
CA ARG A 11 19.99 -39.33 -20.09
C ARG A 11 20.80 -39.48 -21.37
N GLU A 12 20.98 -40.70 -21.87
CA GLU A 12 21.71 -40.96 -23.11
C GLU A 12 20.93 -40.51 -24.35
N GLN A 13 19.63 -40.74 -24.39
CA GLN A 13 18.83 -40.61 -25.61
C GLN A 13 18.06 -39.29 -25.70
N PHE A 14 17.60 -38.74 -24.57
CA PHE A 14 16.63 -37.66 -24.54
C PHE A 14 16.97 -36.56 -23.53
N GLN A 15 16.35 -35.40 -23.76
CA GLN A 15 16.39 -34.24 -22.89
C GLN A 15 15.00 -33.61 -22.83
N ALA A 16 14.48 -33.40 -21.62
CA ALA A 16 13.26 -32.60 -21.45
C ALA A 16 13.58 -31.10 -21.62
N VAL A 17 12.75 -30.36 -22.35
CA VAL A 17 12.96 -28.94 -22.64
C VAL A 17 11.67 -28.19 -22.35
N PHE A 18 11.72 -27.24 -21.41
CA PHE A 18 10.60 -26.35 -21.14
C PHE A 18 10.48 -25.32 -22.27
N ALA A 19 9.35 -25.31 -22.98
CA ALA A 19 9.13 -24.46 -24.15
C ALA A 19 8.60 -23.08 -23.75
N ASN A 20 9.51 -22.23 -23.30
CA ASN A 20 9.23 -20.91 -22.71
C ASN A 20 9.55 -19.71 -23.61
N THR A 21 10.24 -19.92 -24.73
CA THR A 21 10.48 -18.87 -25.74
C THR A 21 9.51 -19.00 -26.91
N ALA A 22 9.35 -17.92 -27.68
CA ALA A 22 8.50 -17.93 -28.88
C ALA A 22 8.94 -18.99 -29.89
N GLU A 23 10.25 -19.21 -30.04
CA GLU A 23 10.84 -20.21 -30.93
C GLU A 23 10.49 -21.62 -30.47
N LEU A 24 10.65 -21.92 -29.17
CA LEU A 24 10.32 -23.24 -28.62
C LEU A 24 8.82 -23.51 -28.67
N LYS A 25 7.97 -22.51 -28.44
CA LYS A 25 6.51 -22.65 -28.59
C LYS A 25 6.11 -22.92 -30.05
N LYS A 26 6.75 -22.24 -31.02
CA LYS A 26 6.55 -22.56 -32.45
C LYS A 26 6.90 -24.01 -32.78
N GLU A 27 7.97 -24.54 -32.20
CA GLU A 27 8.32 -25.96 -32.34
C GLU A 27 7.24 -26.89 -31.77
N VAL A 28 6.67 -26.57 -30.59
CA VAL A 28 5.53 -27.31 -30.02
C VAL A 28 4.34 -27.31 -30.98
N TYR A 29 3.96 -26.14 -31.50
CA TYR A 29 2.81 -26.01 -32.40
C TYR A 29 3.03 -26.73 -33.74
N ARG A 30 4.27 -26.76 -34.25
CA ARG A 30 4.62 -27.51 -35.45
C ARG A 30 4.53 -29.02 -35.22
N ILE A 31 5.06 -29.55 -34.12
CA ILE A 31 4.95 -30.98 -33.78
C ILE A 31 3.48 -31.40 -33.67
N ARG A 32 2.66 -30.57 -33.02
CA ARG A 32 1.22 -30.80 -32.90
C ARG A 32 0.53 -30.77 -34.26
N TYR A 33 0.90 -29.86 -35.15
CA TYR A 33 0.38 -29.81 -36.52
C TYR A 33 0.75 -31.07 -37.30
N ASP A 34 2.03 -31.46 -37.31
CA ASP A 34 2.52 -32.64 -38.03
C ASP A 34 1.79 -33.91 -37.54
N VAL A 35 1.60 -34.05 -36.22
CA VAL A 35 0.94 -35.22 -35.63
C VAL A 35 -0.58 -35.18 -35.79
N TYR A 36 -1.25 -34.11 -35.38
CA TYR A 36 -2.72 -34.07 -35.33
C TYR A 36 -3.37 -33.70 -36.65
N CYS A 37 -2.71 -32.90 -37.50
CA CYS A 37 -3.28 -32.49 -38.78
C CYS A 37 -2.81 -33.39 -39.92
N GLN A 38 -1.50 -33.64 -40.04
CA GLN A 38 -0.97 -34.38 -41.19
C GLN A 38 -1.01 -35.90 -41.00
N GLU A 39 -0.62 -36.40 -39.82
CA GLU A 39 -0.49 -37.84 -39.61
C GLU A 39 -1.80 -38.50 -39.16
N LEU A 40 -2.41 -37.99 -38.09
CA LEU A 40 -3.59 -38.60 -37.47
C LEU A 40 -4.92 -38.12 -38.08
N ASN A 41 -4.90 -37.05 -38.89
CA ASN A 41 -6.08 -36.41 -39.47
C ASN A 41 -7.17 -36.07 -38.44
N TYR A 42 -6.76 -35.71 -37.23
CA TYR A 42 -7.65 -35.32 -36.14
C TYR A 42 -8.15 -33.87 -36.26
N GLU A 43 -7.38 -33.02 -36.92
CA GLU A 43 -7.75 -31.66 -37.27
C GLU A 43 -7.52 -31.40 -38.76
N SER A 44 -8.32 -30.52 -39.37
CA SER A 44 -8.13 -30.15 -40.78
C SER A 44 -6.93 -29.22 -40.94
N PRO A 45 -5.98 -29.51 -41.85
CA PRO A 45 -4.88 -28.61 -42.20
C PRO A 45 -5.33 -27.19 -42.57
N ASP A 46 -6.52 -27.03 -43.15
CA ASP A 46 -7.06 -25.73 -43.57
C ASP A 46 -7.29 -24.76 -42.38
N LYS A 47 -7.45 -25.29 -41.16
CA LYS A 47 -7.58 -24.48 -39.94
C LYS A 47 -6.27 -23.80 -39.54
N PHE A 48 -5.13 -24.29 -40.03
CA PHE A 48 -3.81 -23.89 -39.58
C PHE A 48 -2.89 -23.56 -40.77
N PRO A 49 -3.16 -22.45 -41.49
CA PRO A 49 -2.44 -22.08 -42.71
C PRO A 49 -0.93 -21.88 -42.49
N GLU A 50 -0.52 -21.53 -41.27
CA GLU A 50 0.87 -21.35 -40.88
C GLU A 50 1.57 -22.65 -40.44
N ARG A 51 0.93 -23.82 -40.61
CA ARG A 51 1.43 -25.14 -40.20
C ARG A 51 1.77 -25.23 -38.71
N GLN A 52 0.94 -24.60 -37.88
CA GLN A 52 1.05 -24.58 -36.42
C GLN A 52 -0.32 -24.86 -35.82
N GLU A 53 -0.46 -25.95 -35.05
CA GLU A 53 -1.73 -26.27 -34.37
C GLU A 53 -1.78 -25.50 -33.05
N ILE A 54 -2.60 -24.45 -33.04
CA ILE A 54 -2.80 -23.53 -31.91
C ILE A 54 -4.30 -23.42 -31.64
N ASP A 55 -4.72 -23.51 -30.38
CA ASP A 55 -6.08 -23.28 -29.94
C ASP A 55 -6.16 -22.21 -28.84
N SER A 56 -7.38 -21.86 -28.42
CA SER A 56 -7.63 -20.82 -27.42
C SER A 56 -7.08 -21.14 -26.02
N TYR A 57 -6.59 -22.36 -25.76
CA TYR A 57 -6.06 -22.76 -24.46
C TYR A 57 -4.53 -22.58 -24.39
N ASP A 58 -3.84 -22.38 -25.52
CA ASP A 58 -2.38 -22.28 -25.59
C ASP A 58 -1.81 -21.05 -24.90
N GLU A 59 -2.58 -19.95 -24.83
CA GLU A 59 -2.16 -18.74 -24.12
C GLU A 59 -2.01 -18.96 -22.61
N ARG A 60 -2.80 -19.89 -22.04
CA ARG A 60 -2.80 -20.23 -20.61
C ARG A 60 -2.28 -21.65 -20.36
N SER A 61 -1.25 -22.04 -21.11
CA SER A 61 -0.67 -23.37 -21.01
C SER A 61 0.85 -23.34 -20.80
N LEU A 62 1.36 -24.33 -20.07
CA LEU A 62 2.76 -24.69 -20.08
C LEU A 62 3.01 -25.77 -21.12
N HIS A 63 4.16 -25.69 -21.78
CA HIS A 63 4.54 -26.63 -22.82
C HIS A 63 5.90 -27.24 -22.53
N CYS A 64 6.02 -28.54 -22.78
CA CYS A 64 7.28 -29.25 -22.73
C CYS A 64 7.55 -29.92 -24.08
N LEU A 65 8.80 -29.87 -24.52
CA LEU A 65 9.36 -30.61 -25.62
C LEU A 65 10.24 -31.73 -25.09
N LEU A 66 10.39 -32.80 -25.86
CA LEU A 66 11.40 -33.82 -25.63
C LEU A 66 12.38 -33.83 -26.78
N LYS A 67 13.64 -33.48 -26.53
CA LYS A 67 14.70 -33.42 -27.54
C LYS A 67 15.48 -34.74 -27.56
N HIS A 68 15.69 -35.32 -28.73
CA HIS A 68 16.57 -36.46 -28.93
C HIS A 68 18.02 -35.97 -29.06
N ARG A 69 18.91 -36.44 -28.18
CA ARG A 69 20.27 -35.87 -28.04
C ARG A 69 21.14 -36.08 -29.28
N MET A 70 21.07 -37.28 -29.87
CA MET A 70 21.92 -37.64 -31.01
C MET A 70 21.56 -36.90 -32.30
N SER A 71 20.27 -36.75 -32.60
CA SER A 71 19.84 -36.02 -33.82
C SER A 71 19.64 -34.52 -33.60
N GLY A 72 19.49 -34.08 -32.36
CA GLY A 72 19.14 -32.70 -32.03
C GLY A 72 17.68 -32.32 -32.30
N GLU A 73 16.88 -33.24 -32.84
CA GLU A 73 15.46 -33.02 -33.16
C GLU A 73 14.56 -33.18 -31.94
N TYR A 74 13.38 -32.55 -31.97
CA TYR A 74 12.34 -32.76 -30.96
C TYR A 74 11.48 -33.98 -31.31
N ALA A 75 11.47 -34.98 -30.44
CA ALA A 75 10.75 -36.24 -30.60
C ALA A 75 9.26 -36.12 -30.26
N GLY A 76 8.88 -35.20 -29.38
CA GLY A 76 7.48 -34.99 -28.98
C GLY A 76 7.27 -33.78 -28.08
N CYS A 77 6.00 -33.51 -27.76
CA CYS A 77 5.59 -32.44 -26.88
C CYS A 77 4.37 -32.81 -26.02
N ILE A 78 4.14 -32.05 -24.95
CA ILE A 78 2.96 -32.15 -24.09
C ILE A 78 2.56 -30.77 -23.58
N ARG A 79 1.27 -30.58 -23.31
CA ARG A 79 0.68 -29.33 -22.82
C ARG A 79 0.01 -29.54 -21.46
N LEU A 80 0.22 -28.62 -20.54
CA LEU A 80 -0.49 -28.50 -19.28
C LEU A 80 -1.30 -27.20 -19.30
N VAL A 81 -2.62 -27.29 -19.23
CA VAL A 81 -3.59 -26.20 -19.38
C VAL A 81 -4.10 -25.78 -18.00
N PHE A 82 -4.17 -24.48 -17.74
CA PHE A 82 -4.83 -23.94 -16.54
C PHE A 82 -6.33 -23.67 -16.79
N PRO A 83 -7.18 -23.76 -15.75
CA PRO A 83 -8.60 -23.42 -15.87
C PRO A 83 -8.79 -21.94 -16.19
N ASP A 84 -9.90 -21.60 -16.85
CA ASP A 84 -10.29 -20.21 -17.07
C ASP A 84 -10.73 -19.57 -15.73
N PRO A 85 -10.09 -18.49 -15.25
CA PRO A 85 -10.55 -17.83 -14.03
C PRO A 85 -11.90 -17.11 -14.21
N TYR A 86 -12.30 -16.76 -15.45
CA TYR A 86 -13.44 -15.88 -15.77
C TYR A 86 -14.70 -16.61 -16.22
N GLN A 87 -14.59 -17.88 -16.59
CA GLN A 87 -15.77 -18.68 -16.93
C GLN A 87 -16.29 -19.45 -15.72
N SER A 88 -17.59 -19.33 -15.48
CA SER A 88 -18.27 -19.95 -14.33
C SER A 88 -18.19 -21.49 -14.30
N ASP A 89 -17.83 -22.13 -15.42
CA ASP A 89 -17.62 -23.57 -15.57
C ASP A 89 -16.14 -24.00 -15.37
N ARG A 90 -15.23 -23.05 -15.10
CA ARG A 90 -13.79 -23.28 -15.01
C ARG A 90 -13.23 -24.03 -16.23
N SER A 91 -13.69 -23.63 -17.42
CA SER A 91 -13.47 -24.29 -18.71
C SER A 91 -12.04 -24.82 -18.91
N LEU A 92 -11.89 -26.14 -18.87
CA LEU A 92 -10.76 -26.88 -19.42
C LEU A 92 -11.21 -27.55 -20.73
N PRO A 93 -10.27 -27.90 -21.64
CA PRO A 93 -10.61 -28.63 -22.86
C PRO A 93 -11.53 -29.84 -22.62
N LEU A 94 -11.34 -30.58 -21.53
CA LEU A 94 -12.11 -31.77 -21.21
C LEU A 94 -13.60 -31.49 -20.89
N ASN A 95 -13.94 -30.30 -20.38
CA ASN A 95 -15.33 -29.91 -20.08
C ASN A 95 -16.19 -29.81 -21.35
N LYS A 96 -15.56 -29.55 -22.51
CA LYS A 96 -16.25 -29.53 -23.81
C LYS A 96 -16.51 -30.93 -24.37
N ILE A 97 -15.89 -31.95 -23.81
CA ILE A 97 -15.85 -33.30 -24.39
C ILE A 97 -16.64 -34.29 -23.53
N CYS A 98 -16.53 -34.24 -22.20
CA CYS A 98 -17.24 -35.14 -21.29
C CYS A 98 -17.71 -34.43 -20.01
N SER A 99 -18.78 -34.97 -19.41
CA SER A 99 -19.18 -34.65 -18.04
C SER A 99 -18.27 -35.34 -17.03
N LEU A 100 -18.03 -34.66 -15.90
CA LEU A 100 -17.17 -35.15 -14.83
C LEU A 100 -17.97 -35.41 -13.56
N ASP A 101 -17.56 -36.42 -12.81
CA ASP A 101 -18.04 -36.73 -11.46
C ASP A 101 -17.38 -35.82 -10.40
N LEU A 102 -16.79 -34.69 -10.83
CA LEU A 102 -16.08 -33.73 -10.01
C LEU A 102 -16.56 -32.32 -10.35
N ASP A 103 -17.05 -31.58 -9.35
CA ASP A 103 -17.38 -30.17 -9.52
C ASP A 103 -16.11 -29.30 -9.41
N LEU A 104 -15.61 -28.86 -10.56
CA LEU A 104 -14.42 -28.01 -10.63
C LEU A 104 -14.66 -26.61 -10.03
N LYS A 105 -15.91 -26.20 -9.81
CA LYS A 105 -16.25 -24.88 -9.24
C LYS A 105 -15.95 -24.79 -7.75
N GLU A 106 -15.99 -25.92 -7.06
CA GLU A 106 -15.70 -25.99 -5.62
C GLU A 106 -14.19 -26.02 -5.32
N LEU A 107 -13.35 -26.13 -6.35
CA LEU A 107 -11.91 -26.19 -6.22
C LEU A 107 -11.25 -24.82 -6.42
N PRO A 108 -10.22 -24.47 -5.64
CA PRO A 108 -9.41 -23.27 -5.90
C PRO A 108 -8.84 -23.27 -7.32
N THR A 109 -8.91 -22.14 -8.03
CA THR A 109 -8.52 -22.03 -9.45
C THR A 109 -7.06 -22.46 -9.73
N HIS A 110 -6.18 -22.33 -8.74
CA HIS A 110 -4.76 -22.67 -8.86
C HIS A 110 -4.45 -24.13 -8.49
N SER A 111 -5.40 -24.87 -7.88
CA SER A 111 -5.13 -26.22 -7.38
C SER A 111 -5.29 -27.31 -8.43
N PHE A 112 -5.72 -26.98 -9.66
CA PHE A 112 -5.93 -27.97 -10.72
C PHE A 112 -5.59 -27.49 -12.13
N GLY A 113 -5.36 -28.44 -13.05
CA GLY A 113 -5.14 -28.18 -14.47
C GLY A 113 -5.38 -29.42 -15.34
N GLU A 114 -5.30 -29.31 -16.67
CA GLU A 114 -5.47 -30.43 -17.61
C GLU A 114 -4.19 -30.71 -18.40
N VAL A 115 -3.72 -31.96 -18.41
CA VAL A 115 -2.76 -32.43 -19.39
C VAL A 115 -3.48 -32.75 -20.70
N SER A 116 -3.07 -32.06 -21.76
CA SER A 116 -3.63 -32.22 -23.10
C SER A 116 -2.55 -32.23 -24.17
N ARG A 117 -2.95 -32.57 -25.41
CA ARG A 117 -2.12 -32.45 -26.61
C ARG A 117 -0.73 -33.14 -26.52
N LEU A 118 -0.64 -34.34 -25.92
CA LEU A 118 0.57 -35.18 -26.01
C LEU A 118 0.78 -35.67 -27.44
N ALA A 119 1.82 -35.19 -28.11
CA ALA A 119 2.16 -35.55 -29.48
C ALA A 119 3.60 -36.09 -29.58
N VAL A 120 3.80 -37.18 -30.32
CA VAL A 120 5.13 -37.78 -30.57
C VAL A 120 5.25 -38.01 -32.07
N ILE A 121 6.34 -37.61 -32.69
CA ILE A 121 6.52 -37.73 -34.15
C ILE A 121 6.67 -39.20 -34.57
N ASP A 122 6.08 -39.62 -35.70
CA ASP A 122 6.04 -41.01 -36.17
C ASP A 122 7.38 -41.76 -36.15
N ARG A 123 8.48 -41.13 -36.57
CA ARG A 123 9.82 -41.74 -36.64
C ARG A 123 10.40 -42.06 -35.27
N PHE A 124 9.89 -41.41 -34.22
CA PHE A 124 10.21 -41.72 -32.82
C PHE A 124 9.15 -42.62 -32.17
N ARG A 125 7.99 -42.83 -32.82
CA ARG A 125 6.99 -43.85 -32.45
C ARG A 125 7.32 -45.24 -33.02
N ARG A 126 7.89 -45.30 -34.23
CA ARG A 126 8.10 -46.54 -35.01
C ARG A 126 9.43 -47.23 -34.67
N ARG A 127 9.38 -48.50 -34.29
CA ARG A 127 10.52 -49.43 -34.41
C ARG A 127 10.25 -50.41 -35.56
N THR A 128 11.32 -50.99 -36.11
CA THR A 128 11.31 -51.90 -37.25
C THR A 128 10.22 -52.98 -37.13
N GLY A 129 9.16 -52.88 -37.96
CA GLY A 129 8.10 -53.91 -38.08
C GLY A 129 6.65 -53.48 -37.82
N GLU A 130 6.32 -52.23 -37.47
CA GLU A 130 4.94 -51.81 -37.16
C GLU A 130 4.37 -50.75 -38.12
N SER A 131 3.84 -51.15 -39.28
CA SER A 131 3.28 -50.25 -40.30
C SER A 131 1.75 -50.09 -40.29
N GLU A 132 1.02 -50.58 -39.27
CA GLU A 132 -0.45 -50.72 -39.39
C GLU A 132 -1.34 -50.03 -38.34
N THR A 133 -0.83 -49.32 -37.32
CA THR A 133 -1.68 -48.41 -36.49
C THR A 133 -0.94 -47.17 -35.96
N PRO A 134 -1.62 -46.03 -35.72
CA PRO A 134 -0.97 -44.77 -35.30
C PRO A 134 -0.46 -44.72 -33.84
N GLY A 135 -0.68 -45.81 -33.08
CA GLY A 135 -0.29 -45.96 -31.68
C GLY A 135 0.72 -47.08 -31.40
N GLY A 136 1.21 -47.81 -32.41
CA GLY A 136 2.24 -48.85 -32.25
C GLY A 136 1.85 -49.99 -31.30
N LEU A 137 0.70 -50.64 -31.53
CA LEU A 137 0.23 -51.73 -30.68
C LEU A 137 -0.34 -52.89 -31.52
N LEU A 138 0.51 -53.86 -31.89
CA LEU A 138 0.08 -55.17 -32.38
C LEU A 138 0.21 -56.24 -31.27
N LEU A 139 -0.84 -57.05 -31.10
CA LEU A 139 -0.85 -58.23 -30.23
C LEU A 139 -0.53 -59.49 -31.07
N PHE A 140 0.61 -60.14 -30.84
CA PHE A 140 0.86 -61.50 -31.31
C PHE A 140 0.68 -62.52 -30.16
N PRO A 141 0.01 -63.67 -30.38
CA PRO A 141 -0.40 -64.54 -29.27
C PRO A 141 0.72 -65.41 -28.65
N ASN A 142 1.87 -65.55 -29.31
CA ASN A 142 2.91 -66.54 -28.92
C ASN A 142 4.30 -65.91 -28.73
N GLN A 143 4.50 -65.17 -27.63
CA GLN A 143 5.85 -64.74 -27.19
C GLN A 143 6.03 -64.87 -25.68
N THR A 144 7.26 -65.15 -25.25
CA THR A 144 7.67 -65.40 -23.87
C THR A 144 7.63 -64.13 -23.01
N GLN A 145 7.46 -64.31 -21.70
CA GLN A 145 7.27 -63.21 -20.73
C GLN A 145 8.45 -62.22 -20.71
N GLU A 146 9.66 -62.70 -20.98
CA GLU A 146 10.90 -61.89 -21.08
C GLU A 146 10.93 -60.97 -22.32
N GLU A 147 10.29 -61.36 -23.43
CA GLU A 147 10.18 -60.53 -24.65
C GLU A 147 9.07 -59.47 -24.53
N ARG A 148 8.02 -59.75 -23.75
CA ARG A 148 6.97 -58.78 -23.38
C ARG A 148 7.51 -57.68 -22.47
N GLU A 149 8.38 -58.03 -21.53
CA GLU A 149 8.97 -57.09 -20.56
C GLU A 149 10.03 -56.18 -21.21
N LYS A 150 10.74 -56.63 -22.25
CA LYS A 150 11.68 -55.80 -23.04
C LYS A 150 11.02 -54.84 -24.05
N ARG A 151 9.73 -54.98 -24.35
CA ARG A 151 9.00 -54.19 -25.38
C ARG A 151 7.88 -53.29 -24.85
N GLY A 152 7.78 -53.09 -23.54
CA GLY A 152 6.71 -52.31 -22.90
C GLY A 152 6.96 -50.80 -22.84
N PHE A 153 6.11 -50.04 -23.54
CA PHE A 153 5.90 -48.58 -23.46
C PHE A 153 7.07 -47.66 -23.88
N PRO A 154 6.86 -46.65 -24.77
CA PRO A 154 7.92 -45.76 -25.18
C PRO A 154 8.30 -44.83 -24.03
N ILE A 155 9.58 -44.87 -23.63
CA ILE A 155 10.20 -43.95 -22.66
C ILE A 155 9.82 -42.49 -22.91
N ILE A 156 9.59 -42.11 -24.17
CA ILE A 156 9.15 -40.80 -24.62
C ILE A 156 7.82 -40.38 -23.96
N ALA A 157 6.78 -41.22 -24.04
CA ALA A 157 5.45 -40.87 -23.53
C ALA A 157 5.44 -40.80 -22.00
N LEU A 158 6.14 -41.72 -21.34
CA LEU A 158 6.32 -41.70 -19.89
C LEU A 158 7.03 -40.42 -19.45
N SER A 159 8.09 -40.04 -20.17
CA SER A 159 8.88 -38.84 -19.86
C SER A 159 8.09 -37.56 -20.08
N LEU A 160 7.23 -37.50 -21.10
CA LEU A 160 6.34 -36.35 -21.32
C LEU A 160 5.29 -36.22 -20.19
N TYR A 161 4.68 -37.31 -19.74
CA TYR A 161 3.77 -37.26 -18.59
C TYR A 161 4.49 -36.87 -17.29
N LEU A 162 5.70 -37.39 -17.05
CA LEU A 162 6.53 -36.97 -15.93
C LEU A 162 6.91 -35.49 -16.04
N ALA A 163 7.23 -34.99 -17.23
CA ALA A 163 7.53 -33.57 -17.44
C ALA A 163 6.32 -32.69 -17.14
N ALA A 164 5.11 -33.04 -17.61
CA ALA A 164 3.90 -32.31 -17.26
C ALA A 164 3.56 -32.41 -15.76
N THR A 165 3.87 -33.54 -15.13
CA THR A 165 3.72 -33.73 -13.67
C THR A 165 4.67 -32.82 -12.90
N CYS A 166 5.94 -32.74 -13.30
CA CYS A 166 6.91 -31.79 -12.74
C CYS A 166 6.42 -30.34 -12.89
N LEU A 167 5.92 -29.97 -14.07
CA LEU A 167 5.35 -28.64 -14.31
C LEU A 167 4.13 -28.37 -13.41
N GLY A 168 3.24 -29.34 -13.21
CA GLY A 168 2.07 -29.21 -12.33
C GLY A 168 2.44 -29.06 -10.86
N ILE A 169 3.39 -29.87 -10.37
CA ILE A 169 3.90 -29.78 -8.98
C ILE A 169 4.56 -28.42 -8.73
N GLU A 170 5.37 -27.94 -9.67
CA GLU A 170 6.07 -26.66 -9.57
C GLU A 170 5.10 -25.46 -9.70
N ALA A 171 4.02 -25.62 -10.45
CA ALA A 171 2.91 -24.68 -10.51
C ALA A 171 2.03 -24.69 -9.24
N GLY A 172 2.25 -25.62 -8.31
CA GLY A 172 1.48 -25.73 -7.06
C GLY A 172 0.13 -26.41 -7.22
N MET A 173 -0.10 -27.17 -8.29
CA MET A 173 -1.34 -27.91 -8.49
C MET A 173 -1.43 -29.09 -7.52
N GLU A 174 -2.60 -29.23 -6.89
CA GLU A 174 -2.94 -30.39 -6.08
C GLU A 174 -3.42 -31.56 -6.95
N ARG A 175 -3.98 -31.26 -8.13
CA ARG A 175 -4.52 -32.27 -9.04
C ARG A 175 -4.32 -31.91 -10.51
N VAL A 176 -4.19 -32.93 -11.34
CA VAL A 176 -4.12 -32.79 -12.79
C VAL A 176 -5.12 -33.74 -13.44
N LEU A 177 -5.91 -33.21 -14.36
CA LEU A 177 -6.93 -33.91 -15.12
C LEU A 177 -6.36 -34.32 -16.47
N VAL A 178 -6.81 -35.44 -17.01
CA VAL A 178 -6.33 -35.93 -18.31
C VAL A 178 -7.36 -36.85 -18.96
N LEU A 179 -7.59 -36.65 -20.24
CA LEU A 179 -8.40 -37.53 -21.07
C LEU A 179 -7.50 -38.48 -21.87
N MET A 180 -7.53 -39.78 -21.57
CA MET A 180 -6.62 -40.74 -22.21
C MET A 180 -7.24 -42.11 -22.46
N GLU A 181 -6.57 -42.93 -23.28
CA GLU A 181 -6.98 -44.30 -23.56
C GLU A 181 -6.89 -45.17 -22.29
N PRO A 182 -7.87 -46.05 -22.01
CA PRO A 182 -7.86 -46.91 -20.82
C PRO A 182 -6.64 -47.84 -20.77
N ARG A 183 -6.13 -48.27 -21.94
CA ARG A 183 -4.92 -49.09 -22.03
C ARG A 183 -3.69 -48.31 -21.57
N LEU A 184 -3.57 -47.04 -21.96
CA LEU A 184 -2.49 -46.16 -21.55
C LEU A 184 -2.53 -45.91 -20.03
N ALA A 185 -3.69 -45.59 -19.47
CA ALA A 185 -3.87 -45.41 -18.02
C ALA A 185 -3.46 -46.67 -17.23
N ARG A 186 -3.86 -47.86 -17.70
CA ARG A 186 -3.50 -49.14 -17.06
C ARG A 186 -1.99 -49.41 -17.08
N HIS A 187 -1.32 -49.07 -18.18
CA HIS A 187 0.14 -49.26 -18.26
C HIS A 187 0.90 -48.22 -17.42
N LEU A 188 0.47 -46.96 -17.39
CA LEU A 188 1.09 -45.94 -16.53
C LEU A 188 0.93 -46.28 -15.03
N ARG A 189 -0.15 -46.97 -14.62
CA ARG A 189 -0.28 -47.53 -13.27
C ARG A 189 0.82 -48.51 -12.90
N TYR A 190 1.38 -49.26 -13.86
CA TYR A 190 2.51 -50.17 -13.62
C TYR A 190 3.78 -49.43 -13.17
N PHE A 191 3.92 -48.15 -13.58
CA PHE A 191 5.00 -47.26 -13.18
C PHE A 191 4.66 -46.41 -11.94
N GLY A 192 3.58 -46.74 -11.22
CA GLY A 192 3.19 -46.09 -9.96
C GLY A 192 2.24 -44.91 -10.08
N PHE A 193 1.81 -44.51 -11.28
CA PHE A 193 0.82 -43.44 -11.41
C PHE A 193 -0.56 -43.90 -10.93
N VAL A 194 -1.08 -43.25 -9.89
CA VAL A 194 -2.42 -43.54 -9.35
C VAL A 194 -3.46 -42.67 -10.04
N PHE A 195 -4.09 -43.21 -11.08
CA PHE A 195 -5.21 -42.56 -11.78
C PHE A 195 -6.55 -42.88 -11.12
N THR A 196 -7.30 -41.87 -10.74
CA THR A 196 -8.70 -42.00 -10.32
C THR A 196 -9.59 -41.61 -11.48
N GLN A 197 -10.50 -42.50 -11.91
CA GLN A 197 -11.47 -42.18 -12.97
C GLN A 197 -12.50 -41.20 -12.43
N ILE A 198 -12.86 -40.18 -13.20
CA ILE A 198 -13.73 -39.06 -12.79
C ILE A 198 -14.86 -38.80 -13.78
N GLY A 199 -15.35 -39.85 -14.43
CA GLY A 199 -16.43 -39.78 -15.41
C GLY A 199 -16.45 -41.01 -16.32
N ASP A 200 -17.49 -41.10 -17.14
CA ASP A 200 -17.71 -42.24 -18.04
C ASP A 200 -16.70 -42.31 -19.20
N PHE A 201 -16.54 -43.50 -19.76
CA PHE A 201 -15.81 -43.67 -21.02
C PHE A 201 -16.57 -43.02 -22.17
N ILE A 202 -15.85 -42.28 -23.00
CA ILE A 202 -16.39 -41.58 -24.17
C ILE A 202 -15.69 -42.03 -25.46
N GLU A 203 -16.40 -41.91 -26.58
CA GLU A 203 -15.83 -42.10 -27.91
C GLU A 203 -15.35 -40.75 -28.43
N PHE A 204 -14.04 -40.51 -28.31
CA PHE A 204 -13.40 -39.27 -28.77
C PHE A 204 -12.03 -39.60 -29.35
N ARG A 205 -12.00 -39.74 -30.69
CA ARG A 205 -10.80 -40.18 -31.43
C ARG A 205 -10.29 -41.53 -30.87
N GLY A 206 -11.23 -42.47 -30.70
CA GLY A 206 -11.08 -43.72 -29.97
C GLY A 206 -11.70 -43.68 -28.57
N LYS A 207 -11.79 -44.85 -27.92
CA LYS A 207 -12.30 -44.96 -26.54
C LYS A 207 -11.35 -44.29 -25.54
N ARG A 208 -11.82 -43.24 -24.86
CA ARG A 208 -11.08 -42.47 -23.84
C ARG A 208 -11.83 -42.45 -22.51
N GLY A 209 -11.11 -42.31 -21.40
CA GLY A 209 -11.69 -42.07 -20.08
C GLY A 209 -11.06 -40.83 -19.44
N PRO A 210 -11.84 -40.01 -18.70
CA PRO A 210 -11.31 -38.91 -17.93
C PRO A 210 -10.74 -39.42 -16.60
N TYR A 211 -9.52 -39.02 -16.29
CA TYR A 211 -8.83 -39.38 -15.05
C TYR A 211 -8.28 -38.14 -14.36
N GLN A 212 -8.16 -38.20 -13.04
CA GLN A 212 -7.35 -37.29 -12.24
C GLN A 212 -6.15 -38.00 -11.63
N ILE A 213 -5.10 -37.21 -11.41
CA ILE A 213 -3.90 -37.57 -10.65
C ILE A 213 -3.75 -36.53 -9.55
N LEU A 214 -3.58 -36.96 -8.30
CA LEU A 214 -3.30 -36.06 -7.17
C LEU A 214 -1.79 -35.96 -6.96
N SER A 215 -1.30 -34.76 -6.62
CA SER A 215 0.12 -34.52 -6.38
C SER A 215 0.64 -35.35 -5.20
N GLU A 216 -0.15 -35.52 -4.14
CA GLU A 216 0.17 -36.39 -3.01
C GLU A 216 0.39 -37.86 -3.44
N SER A 217 -0.49 -38.37 -4.32
CA SER A 217 -0.38 -39.73 -4.85
C SER A 217 0.87 -39.93 -5.71
N VAL A 218 1.36 -38.88 -6.36
CA VAL A 218 2.62 -38.92 -7.12
C VAL A 218 3.82 -38.87 -6.17
N MET A 219 3.82 -37.96 -5.20
CA MET A 219 4.92 -37.79 -4.25
C MET A 219 5.15 -39.03 -3.39
N ASN A 220 4.07 -39.76 -3.06
CA ASN A 220 4.12 -40.92 -2.16
C ASN A 220 3.98 -42.28 -2.88
N GLY A 221 3.61 -42.29 -4.17
CA GLY A 221 3.22 -43.51 -4.89
C GLY A 221 4.16 -43.99 -6.00
N LEU A 222 5.17 -43.18 -6.39
CA LEU A 222 6.11 -43.58 -7.45
C LEU A 222 7.22 -44.51 -6.94
N PRO A 223 7.55 -45.60 -7.66
CA PRO A 223 8.73 -46.42 -7.39
C PRO A 223 10.03 -45.62 -7.49
N ALA A 224 11.04 -45.97 -6.69
CA ALA A 224 12.32 -45.25 -6.61
C ALA A 224 12.98 -44.97 -7.97
N HIS A 225 12.95 -45.92 -8.90
CA HIS A 225 13.53 -45.76 -10.24
C HIS A 225 12.77 -44.78 -11.14
N ILE A 226 11.47 -44.58 -10.90
CA ILE A 226 10.65 -43.57 -11.60
C ILE A 226 10.82 -42.20 -10.95
N VAL A 227 11.00 -42.14 -9.62
CA VAL A 227 11.40 -40.92 -8.92
C VAL A 227 12.73 -40.40 -9.47
N GLU A 228 13.72 -41.28 -9.65
CA GLU A 228 15.01 -40.90 -10.22
C GLU A 228 14.88 -40.35 -11.66
N LEU A 229 14.10 -41.01 -12.52
CA LEU A 229 13.79 -40.49 -13.86
C LEU A 229 13.08 -39.13 -13.79
N MET A 230 12.14 -38.96 -12.87
CA MET A 230 11.42 -37.69 -12.64
C MET A 230 12.38 -36.58 -12.22
N GLU A 231 13.35 -36.86 -11.34
CA GLU A 231 14.39 -35.91 -10.92
C GLU A 231 15.30 -35.52 -12.09
N VAL A 232 15.68 -36.47 -12.94
CA VAL A 232 16.43 -36.20 -14.17
C VAL A 232 15.66 -35.27 -15.10
N ILE A 233 14.38 -35.56 -15.34
CA ILE A 233 13.50 -34.73 -16.16
C ILE A 233 13.34 -33.34 -15.54
N ARG A 234 13.11 -33.25 -14.23
CA ARG A 234 13.01 -31.99 -13.49
C ARG A 234 14.29 -31.16 -13.63
N SER A 235 15.46 -31.80 -13.57
CA SER A 235 16.75 -31.16 -13.80
C SER A 235 16.92 -30.67 -15.24
N ASP A 236 16.52 -31.47 -16.23
CA ASP A 236 16.62 -31.12 -17.66
C ASP A 236 15.72 -29.94 -18.03
N LEU A 237 14.54 -29.85 -17.41
CA LEU A 237 13.64 -28.68 -17.55
C LEU A 237 14.26 -27.39 -17.01
N LYS A 238 15.37 -27.48 -16.26
CA LYS A 238 16.14 -26.34 -15.74
C LYS A 238 15.26 -25.29 -15.05
N LEU A 239 14.29 -25.78 -14.28
CA LEU A 239 13.37 -24.94 -13.52
C LEU A 239 14.09 -24.12 -12.43
N SER A 240 15.36 -24.46 -12.12
CA SER A 240 16.26 -23.68 -11.27
C SER A 240 16.96 -22.51 -11.97
N ASP A 241 17.30 -22.61 -13.26
CA ASP A 241 17.90 -21.52 -14.07
C ASP A 241 16.86 -20.45 -14.48
N LEU A 242 15.59 -20.77 -14.29
CA LEU A 242 14.47 -19.83 -14.27
C LEU A 242 14.74 -18.68 -13.29
N ASN A 243 15.44 -18.92 -12.16
CA ASN A 243 15.79 -17.87 -11.20
C ASN A 243 16.67 -16.72 -11.75
N VAL A 244 17.17 -16.77 -13.00
CA VAL A 244 18.01 -15.69 -13.56
C VAL A 244 17.53 -15.19 -14.94
N LYS A 245 16.54 -15.81 -15.60
CA LYS A 245 16.01 -15.25 -16.87
C LYS A 245 14.54 -15.56 -17.20
N LEU A 246 13.80 -16.14 -16.26
CA LEU A 246 12.34 -16.12 -16.21
C LEU A 246 11.97 -15.94 -14.75
N ASP A 247 11.79 -14.68 -14.35
CA ASP A 247 11.57 -14.17 -13.00
C ASP A 247 10.58 -15.02 -12.15
N LEU A 248 11.06 -16.16 -11.67
CA LEU A 248 10.29 -17.18 -10.96
C LEU A 248 11.09 -17.64 -9.76
N LYS A 249 11.18 -16.73 -8.77
CA LYS A 249 10.98 -17.11 -7.36
C LYS A 249 9.47 -17.30 -7.12
N PRO A 250 9.10 -18.25 -6.26
CA PRO A 250 8.11 -19.27 -6.57
C PRO A 250 6.66 -18.81 -6.35
N LYS A 251 5.72 -19.40 -7.09
CA LYS A 251 4.25 -19.31 -6.96
C LYS A 251 3.56 -17.97 -7.31
N ALA A 252 4.18 -16.80 -7.19
CA ALA A 252 3.43 -15.54 -7.23
C ALA A 252 3.44 -14.75 -8.55
N VAL A 253 4.43 -14.92 -9.43
CA VAL A 253 4.68 -13.93 -10.49
C VAL A 253 3.79 -14.11 -11.73
N VAL A 254 3.69 -15.31 -12.31
CA VAL A 254 2.84 -15.53 -13.52
C VAL A 254 1.35 -15.47 -13.18
N ILE A 255 0.97 -16.00 -12.02
CA ILE A 255 -0.40 -15.89 -11.45
C ILE A 255 -0.68 -14.42 -11.10
N GLY A 256 0.25 -13.71 -10.45
CA GLY A 256 0.10 -12.30 -10.11
C GLY A 256 0.06 -11.34 -11.31
N PHE A 257 0.74 -11.63 -12.43
CA PHE A 257 0.64 -10.83 -13.65
C PHE A 257 -0.74 -10.98 -14.32
N MET A 258 -1.26 -12.20 -14.42
CA MET A 258 -2.60 -12.45 -14.97
C MET A 258 -3.68 -11.90 -14.02
N ASP A 259 -3.62 -12.23 -12.74
CA ASP A 259 -4.57 -11.75 -11.71
C ASP A 259 -4.58 -10.23 -11.61
N LYS A 260 -3.43 -9.56 -11.76
CA LYS A 260 -3.34 -8.09 -11.79
C LYS A 260 -3.99 -7.49 -13.02
N GLU A 261 -3.74 -8.01 -14.22
CA GLU A 261 -4.39 -7.49 -15.43
C GLU A 261 -5.91 -7.66 -15.36
N LEU A 262 -6.37 -8.71 -14.69
CA LEU A 262 -7.77 -9.07 -14.64
C LEU A 262 -8.50 -8.34 -13.52
N ALA A 263 -7.84 -8.08 -12.40
CA ALA A 263 -8.30 -7.13 -11.40
C ALA A 263 -8.40 -5.71 -11.97
N LEU A 264 -7.41 -5.29 -12.77
CA LEU A 264 -7.45 -4.01 -13.49
C LEU A 264 -8.67 -3.92 -14.41
N LYS A 265 -8.90 -4.92 -15.25
CA LYS A 265 -10.11 -5.00 -16.10
C LYS A 265 -11.41 -4.98 -15.28
N ALA A 266 -11.47 -5.72 -14.17
CA ALA A 266 -12.64 -5.76 -13.29
C ALA A 266 -12.90 -4.40 -12.63
N TRP A 267 -11.86 -3.72 -12.14
CA TRP A 267 -11.99 -2.37 -11.59
C TRP A 267 -12.37 -1.36 -12.67
N SER A 268 -11.83 -1.45 -13.89
CA SER A 268 -12.20 -0.55 -15.00
C SER A 268 -13.64 -0.74 -15.44
N ALA A 269 -14.12 -1.99 -15.51
CA ALA A 269 -15.52 -2.27 -15.79
C ALA A 269 -16.46 -1.74 -14.68
N LEU A 270 -15.99 -1.73 -13.43
CA LEU A 270 -16.75 -1.23 -12.28
C LEU A 270 -16.77 0.31 -12.21
N LEU A 271 -15.61 0.96 -12.35
CA LEU A 271 -15.40 2.37 -12.04
C LEU A 271 -15.36 3.27 -13.29
N GLY A 272 -15.21 2.68 -14.48
CA GLY A 272 -14.81 3.37 -15.70
C GLY A 272 -13.29 3.51 -15.81
N GLU A 273 -12.77 3.52 -17.04
CA GLU A 273 -11.33 3.55 -17.34
C GLU A 273 -10.61 4.77 -16.74
N ASP A 274 -11.25 5.94 -16.74
CA ASP A 274 -10.68 7.18 -16.18
C ASP A 274 -10.39 7.11 -14.67
N ASN A 275 -11.03 6.17 -13.96
CA ASN A 275 -10.93 6.01 -12.51
C ASN A 275 -10.01 4.85 -12.10
N VAL A 276 -9.31 4.23 -13.07
CA VAL A 276 -8.31 3.18 -12.86
C VAL A 276 -7.05 3.56 -13.61
N ILE A 277 -6.00 3.97 -12.89
CA ILE A 277 -4.72 4.37 -13.48
C ILE A 277 -3.75 3.20 -13.38
N CYS A 278 -3.14 2.82 -14.51
CA CYS A 278 -2.18 1.71 -14.61
C CYS A 278 -1.09 1.99 -15.67
N ASP A 279 -0.12 1.08 -15.81
CA ASP A 279 0.98 1.20 -16.80
C ASP A 279 0.61 0.62 -18.19
N CYS A 280 -0.53 -0.10 -18.32
CA CYS A 280 -0.86 -0.86 -19.53
C CYS A 280 -1.84 -0.17 -20.52
N PRO A 281 -1.60 -0.21 -21.85
CA PRO A 281 -2.47 0.35 -22.90
C PRO A 281 -3.55 -0.61 -23.47
N THR A 282 -3.95 -1.68 -22.77
CA THR A 282 -4.81 -2.77 -23.30
C THR A 282 -6.27 -2.75 -22.80
N GLY A 283 -6.89 -1.59 -22.65
CA GLY A 283 -8.33 -1.47 -22.28
C GLY A 283 -8.65 -1.87 -20.83
N SER A 284 -7.67 -1.76 -19.94
CA SER A 284 -7.72 -2.19 -18.52
C SER A 284 -7.51 -1.03 -17.54
N GLY A 285 -7.65 0.22 -18.02
CA GLY A 285 -7.45 1.45 -17.26
C GLY A 285 -6.86 2.57 -18.12
N LYS A 286 -6.85 3.79 -17.59
CA LYS A 286 -6.14 4.91 -18.19
C LYS A 286 -4.64 4.73 -17.97
N ALA A 287 -3.90 4.56 -19.08
CA ALA A 287 -2.45 4.53 -19.05
C ALA A 287 -1.91 5.92 -18.67
N ASP A 288 -1.34 6.05 -17.47
CA ASP A 288 -0.71 7.28 -16.98
C ASP A 288 0.48 6.94 -16.07
N ARG A 289 1.57 6.57 -16.72
CA ARG A 289 2.81 6.17 -16.06
C ARG A 289 3.40 7.30 -15.20
N ALA A 290 3.29 8.54 -15.65
CA ALA A 290 3.78 9.69 -14.90
C ALA A 290 3.05 9.83 -13.55
N LEU A 291 1.71 9.68 -13.56
CA LEU A 291 0.93 9.74 -12.32
C LEU A 291 1.22 8.56 -11.35
N LEU A 292 1.54 7.37 -11.88
CA LEU A 292 2.02 6.26 -11.05
C LEU A 292 3.39 6.54 -10.45
N GLU A 293 4.34 7.02 -11.26
CA GLU A 293 5.67 7.40 -10.81
C GLU A 293 5.59 8.49 -9.72
N ASP A 294 4.76 9.52 -9.92
CA ASP A 294 4.45 10.56 -8.94
C ASP A 294 3.89 9.97 -7.63
N ALA A 295 3.04 8.94 -7.72
CA ALA A 295 2.47 8.30 -6.53
C ALA A 295 3.48 7.48 -5.74
N GLN A 296 4.58 7.06 -6.36
CA GLN A 296 5.67 6.32 -5.73
C GLN A 296 6.68 7.24 -5.02
N THR A 297 6.52 8.56 -5.16
CA THR A 297 7.37 9.56 -4.51
C THR A 297 6.87 9.96 -3.12
N ALA A 298 7.82 10.29 -2.24
CA ALA A 298 7.57 10.87 -0.92
C ALA A 298 8.61 11.95 -0.61
N THR A 299 8.52 12.58 0.56
CA THR A 299 9.51 13.56 1.04
C THR A 299 10.79 12.92 1.61
N PHE A 300 10.99 11.62 1.36
CA PHE A 300 12.21 10.86 1.60
C PHE A 300 12.25 9.70 0.60
N LEU A 301 13.42 9.09 0.44
CA LEU A 301 13.59 7.98 -0.51
C LEU A 301 12.65 6.80 -0.21
N THR A 302 11.90 6.39 -1.24
CA THR A 302 10.98 5.25 -1.27
C THR A 302 11.28 4.37 -2.48
N HIS A 303 10.95 3.09 -2.38
CA HIS A 303 11.22 2.09 -3.43
C HIS A 303 9.98 1.30 -3.85
N GLN A 304 8.86 1.50 -3.15
CA GLN A 304 7.61 0.80 -3.40
C GLN A 304 7.09 1.12 -4.81
N GLN A 305 6.71 0.07 -5.52
CA GLN A 305 6.02 0.12 -6.80
C GLN A 305 4.51 0.08 -6.57
N ILE A 306 3.81 0.97 -7.25
CA ILE A 306 2.36 1.10 -7.15
C ILE A 306 1.76 0.52 -8.43
N PRO A 307 1.14 -0.67 -8.37
CA PRO A 307 0.65 -1.37 -9.54
C PRO A 307 -0.53 -0.66 -10.22
N ALA A 308 -1.33 0.10 -9.45
CA ALA A 308 -2.52 0.78 -9.91
C ALA A 308 -2.99 1.86 -8.92
N ILE A 309 -3.76 2.84 -9.39
CA ILE A 309 -4.54 3.76 -8.55
C ILE A 309 -6.01 3.63 -8.94
N ILE A 310 -6.87 3.24 -8.00
CA ILE A 310 -8.31 3.07 -8.20
C ILE A 310 -9.08 4.11 -7.40
N LYS A 311 -10.04 4.77 -8.07
CA LYS A 311 -10.76 5.95 -7.55
C LYS A 311 -12.27 5.69 -7.45
N PRO A 312 -12.76 4.98 -6.41
CA PRO A 312 -14.19 4.82 -6.19
C PRO A 312 -14.85 6.16 -5.89
N GLY A 313 -16.10 6.33 -6.29
CA GLY A 313 -16.91 7.55 -6.08
C GLY A 313 -17.97 7.44 -4.99
N ASN A 314 -18.18 6.25 -4.42
CA ASN A 314 -19.14 6.02 -3.34
C ASN A 314 -18.76 4.75 -2.54
N ARG A 315 -19.47 4.52 -1.44
CA ARG A 315 -19.30 3.36 -0.55
C ARG A 315 -19.51 2.04 -1.29
N GLU A 316 -20.53 1.93 -2.14
CA GLU A 316 -20.85 0.71 -2.87
C GLU A 316 -19.72 0.30 -3.83
N GLU A 317 -19.09 1.26 -4.48
CA GLU A 317 -17.89 1.06 -5.29
C GLU A 317 -16.70 0.61 -4.43
N VAL A 318 -16.47 1.21 -3.25
CA VAL A 318 -15.44 0.76 -2.30
C VAL A 318 -15.65 -0.71 -1.91
N GLN A 319 -16.89 -1.10 -1.57
CA GLN A 319 -17.24 -2.48 -1.22
C GLN A 319 -16.91 -3.45 -2.38
N LYS A 320 -17.24 -3.08 -3.61
CA LYS A 320 -16.97 -3.89 -4.80
C LYS A 320 -15.48 -3.95 -5.15
N CYS A 321 -14.75 -2.85 -5.00
CA CYS A 321 -13.29 -2.83 -5.17
C CYS A 321 -12.58 -3.79 -4.21
N LEU A 322 -13.02 -3.85 -2.94
CA LEU A 322 -12.51 -4.80 -1.95
C LEU A 322 -12.82 -6.25 -2.29
N LYS A 323 -14.00 -6.53 -2.86
CA LYS A 323 -14.34 -7.88 -3.35
C LYS A 323 -13.41 -8.33 -4.47
N ILE A 324 -13.15 -7.46 -5.45
CA ILE A 324 -12.18 -7.72 -6.53
C ILE A 324 -10.78 -7.93 -5.95
N ALA A 325 -10.36 -7.08 -5.00
CA ALA A 325 -9.08 -7.23 -4.33
C ALA A 325 -8.92 -8.58 -3.60
N ASN A 326 -9.96 -9.07 -2.93
CA ASN A 326 -9.97 -10.40 -2.31
C ASN A 326 -9.92 -11.52 -3.35
N GLU A 327 -10.68 -11.40 -4.45
CA GLU A 327 -10.74 -12.40 -5.51
C GLU A 327 -9.36 -12.63 -6.16
N PHE A 328 -8.63 -11.56 -6.39
CA PHE A 328 -7.30 -11.58 -7.03
C PHE A 328 -6.14 -11.45 -6.05
N ASN A 329 -6.41 -11.48 -4.75
CA ASN A 329 -5.43 -11.32 -3.66
C ASN A 329 -4.49 -10.10 -3.85
N ILE A 330 -5.05 -8.97 -4.26
CA ILE A 330 -4.29 -7.72 -4.48
C ILE A 330 -4.42 -6.82 -3.25
N PRO A 331 -3.30 -6.47 -2.59
CA PRO A 331 -3.37 -5.58 -1.46
C PRO A 331 -3.74 -4.16 -1.89
N LEU A 332 -4.66 -3.54 -1.15
CA LEU A 332 -5.11 -2.16 -1.32
C LEU A 332 -4.56 -1.27 -0.21
N TYR A 333 -4.12 -0.08 -0.56
CA TYR A 333 -3.69 0.95 0.40
C TYR A 333 -4.57 2.20 0.26
N PRO A 334 -5.49 2.45 1.21
CA PRO A 334 -6.42 3.57 1.12
C PRO A 334 -5.72 4.90 1.45
N ILE A 335 -6.04 5.93 0.67
CA ILE A 335 -5.61 7.30 0.90
C ILE A 335 -6.81 8.26 0.79
N GLY A 336 -6.76 9.37 1.54
CA GLY A 336 -7.65 10.52 1.31
C GLY A 336 -7.12 11.37 0.17
N SER A 337 -6.38 12.43 0.49
CA SER A 337 -5.75 13.31 -0.51
C SER A 337 -4.27 13.01 -0.81
N GLY A 338 -3.68 12.01 -0.15
CA GLY A 338 -2.26 11.65 -0.33
C GLY A 338 -1.24 12.69 0.17
N LYS A 339 -1.68 13.76 0.85
CA LYS A 339 -0.81 14.86 1.34
C LYS A 339 -0.22 14.57 2.73
N ASN A 340 0.26 13.35 2.95
CA ASN A 340 0.84 12.94 4.22
C ASN A 340 2.36 13.15 4.31
N TRP A 341 2.79 14.35 3.91
CA TRP A 341 4.21 14.71 3.80
C TRP A 341 4.97 14.56 5.13
N GLY A 342 6.20 14.07 5.03
CA GLY A 342 7.04 13.73 6.18
C GLY A 342 6.74 12.39 6.87
N TYR A 343 5.68 11.70 6.43
CA TYR A 343 5.29 10.37 6.94
C TYR A 343 5.16 9.30 5.84
N GLY A 344 5.48 9.63 4.58
CA GLY A 344 5.40 8.72 3.43
C GLY A 344 4.39 9.13 2.35
N SER A 345 3.78 10.32 2.46
CA SER A 345 2.89 10.86 1.41
C SER A 345 1.73 9.92 1.05
N ARG A 346 1.71 9.39 -0.17
CA ARG A 346 0.73 8.40 -0.64
C ARG A 346 1.34 7.02 -0.83
N VAL A 347 2.62 6.83 -0.49
CA VAL A 347 3.34 5.59 -0.67
C VAL A 347 2.86 4.55 0.35
N PRO A 348 2.52 3.32 -0.08
CA PRO A 348 2.17 2.24 0.82
C PRO A 348 3.32 1.81 1.74
N VAL A 349 2.98 1.20 2.88
CA VAL A 349 4.01 0.64 3.80
C VAL A 349 4.74 -0.53 3.16
N ARG A 350 4.01 -1.39 2.45
CA ARG A 350 4.53 -2.57 1.73
C ARG A 350 4.47 -2.35 0.23
N ASP A 351 5.41 -2.98 -0.46
CA ASP A 351 5.47 -2.95 -1.92
C ASP A 351 4.25 -3.64 -2.56
N GLY A 352 3.96 -3.32 -3.82
CA GLY A 352 2.95 -4.00 -4.63
C GLY A 352 1.49 -3.72 -4.25
N CYS A 353 1.22 -2.74 -3.39
CA CYS A 353 -0.15 -2.35 -3.03
C CYS A 353 -0.75 -1.38 -4.04
N ALA A 354 -1.93 -1.70 -4.60
CA ALA A 354 -2.70 -0.74 -5.38
C ALA A 354 -3.23 0.37 -4.45
N LEU A 355 -3.18 1.63 -4.90
CA LEU A 355 -3.73 2.74 -4.14
C LEU A 355 -5.24 2.80 -4.32
N LEU A 356 -5.97 2.86 -3.22
CA LEU A 356 -7.39 3.19 -3.21
C LEU A 356 -7.56 4.66 -2.84
N ASP A 357 -7.74 5.50 -3.85
CA ASP A 357 -7.85 6.95 -3.71
C ASP A 357 -9.32 7.35 -3.49
N LEU A 358 -9.62 7.78 -2.26
CA LEU A 358 -10.97 8.14 -1.82
C LEU A 358 -11.32 9.61 -2.11
N SER A 359 -10.50 10.35 -2.87
CA SER A 359 -10.72 11.77 -3.15
C SER A 359 -12.04 12.09 -3.87
N ARG A 360 -12.65 11.13 -4.57
CA ARG A 360 -13.98 11.29 -5.19
C ARG A 360 -15.15 11.17 -4.20
N LEU A 361 -14.93 10.59 -3.01
CA LEU A 361 -15.90 10.57 -1.91
C LEU A 361 -15.84 11.93 -1.19
N ASN A 362 -16.33 13.00 -1.82
CA ASN A 362 -16.10 14.38 -1.36
C ASN A 362 -17.36 15.17 -1.00
N ARG A 363 -18.47 14.48 -0.68
CA ARG A 363 -19.73 15.13 -0.32
C ARG A 363 -19.77 15.54 1.16
N ILE A 364 -20.43 16.67 1.42
CA ILE A 364 -20.97 17.00 2.74
C ILE A 364 -22.34 16.31 2.83
N VAL A 365 -22.46 15.32 3.71
CA VAL A 365 -23.60 14.39 3.76
C VAL A 365 -24.71 14.90 4.66
N ASP A 366 -24.35 15.46 5.82
CA ASP A 366 -25.29 16.02 6.79
C ASP A 366 -24.65 17.22 7.49
N PHE A 367 -25.47 18.16 7.93
CA PHE A 367 -25.03 19.37 8.61
C PHE A 367 -26.14 19.93 9.50
N ASP A 368 -25.82 20.14 10.78
CA ASP A 368 -26.72 20.80 11.71
C ASP A 368 -26.03 22.00 12.37
N GLU A 369 -26.50 23.19 12.01
CA GLU A 369 -26.02 24.48 12.53
C GLU A 369 -26.27 24.63 14.05
N ASN A 370 -27.37 24.09 14.56
CA ASN A 370 -27.79 24.29 15.95
C ASN A 370 -27.10 23.30 16.91
N LEU A 371 -26.98 22.04 16.48
CA LEU A 371 -26.28 20.99 17.23
C LEU A 371 -24.78 20.97 16.94
N ALA A 372 -24.31 21.83 16.03
CA ALA A 372 -22.91 22.09 15.71
C ALA A 372 -22.15 20.83 15.26
N TYR A 373 -22.66 20.15 14.24
CA TYR A 373 -21.97 19.00 13.65
C TYR A 373 -22.07 18.98 12.13
N VAL A 374 -21.16 18.23 11.50
CA VAL A 374 -21.16 17.93 10.07
C VAL A 374 -20.80 16.46 9.84
N THR A 375 -21.43 15.80 8.89
CA THR A 375 -21.03 14.48 8.38
C THR A 375 -20.43 14.65 7.00
N ILE A 376 -19.20 14.17 6.83
CA ILE A 376 -18.41 14.35 5.61
C ILE A 376 -17.89 13.02 5.09
N GLU A 377 -17.73 12.92 3.79
CA GLU A 377 -17.06 11.79 3.14
C GLU A 377 -15.52 11.89 3.21
N ALA A 378 -14.84 10.76 3.01
CA ALA A 378 -13.39 10.61 3.21
C ALA A 378 -12.49 11.55 2.38
N GLY A 379 -12.95 11.93 1.19
CA GLY A 379 -12.29 12.85 0.25
C GLY A 379 -12.53 14.34 0.52
N VAL A 380 -13.36 14.70 1.51
CA VAL A 380 -13.59 16.12 1.86
C VAL A 380 -12.31 16.74 2.41
N THR A 381 -11.85 17.81 1.75
CA THR A 381 -10.66 18.56 2.12
C THR A 381 -10.98 19.68 3.12
N GLN A 382 -9.95 20.27 3.74
CA GLN A 382 -10.14 21.44 4.59
C GLN A 382 -10.79 22.60 3.82
N ARG A 383 -10.39 22.80 2.55
CA ARG A 383 -10.94 23.82 1.65
C ARG A 383 -12.44 23.58 1.40
N HIS A 384 -12.83 22.35 1.06
CA HIS A 384 -14.23 22.02 0.78
C HIS A 384 -15.14 22.36 1.97
N LEU A 385 -14.76 21.94 3.19
CA LEU A 385 -15.56 22.22 4.37
C LEU A 385 -15.58 23.72 4.71
N TYR A 386 -14.43 24.39 4.60
CA TYR A 386 -14.36 25.83 4.86
C TYR A 386 -15.27 26.61 3.91
N GLU A 387 -15.18 26.36 2.60
CA GLU A 387 -16.01 27.00 1.57
C GLU A 387 -17.49 26.69 1.77
N PHE A 388 -17.85 25.44 2.11
CA PHE A 388 -19.22 25.07 2.45
C PHE A 388 -19.76 25.91 3.61
N LEU A 389 -19.01 26.03 4.73
CA LEU A 389 -19.44 26.83 5.88
C LEU A 389 -19.58 28.31 5.54
N GLN A 390 -18.72 28.86 4.67
CA GLN A 390 -18.87 30.24 4.18
C GLN A 390 -20.13 30.40 3.33
N GLN A 391 -20.41 29.45 2.42
CA GLN A 391 -21.61 29.47 1.58
C GLN A 391 -22.89 29.38 2.39
N GLN A 392 -22.90 28.61 3.49
CA GLN A 392 -24.02 28.53 4.42
C GLN A 392 -24.16 29.79 5.31
N SER A 393 -23.21 30.73 5.24
CA SER A 393 -23.08 31.83 6.22
C SER A 393 -23.12 31.30 7.66
N SER A 394 -22.51 30.13 7.88
CA SER A 394 -22.57 29.41 9.15
C SER A 394 -21.86 30.18 10.25
N ARG A 395 -22.38 30.06 11.48
CA ARG A 395 -21.74 30.56 12.70
C ARG A 395 -20.85 29.50 13.34
N LEU A 396 -20.50 28.45 12.61
CA LEU A 396 -19.64 27.38 13.07
C LEU A 396 -18.25 27.48 12.42
N TRP A 397 -17.24 27.18 13.21
CA TRP A 397 -15.84 27.08 12.80
C TRP A 397 -15.43 25.61 12.77
N MET A 398 -14.81 25.21 11.67
CA MET A 398 -14.02 23.99 11.63
C MET A 398 -12.66 24.20 12.32
N ASP A 399 -11.97 23.13 12.64
CA ASP A 399 -10.55 23.20 12.98
C ASP A 399 -9.68 23.10 11.71
N ALA A 400 -8.54 23.80 11.68
CA ALA A 400 -7.62 23.81 10.55
C ALA A 400 -6.19 23.46 10.98
N THR A 401 -5.43 22.87 10.05
CA THR A 401 -4.00 22.56 10.20
C THR A 401 -3.20 23.16 9.05
N GLY A 402 -1.95 23.52 9.30
CA GLY A 402 -1.07 24.19 8.34
C GLY A 402 -0.43 23.27 7.28
N SER A 403 -0.93 22.05 7.08
CA SER A 403 -0.38 21.13 6.08
C SER A 403 -0.71 21.54 4.65
N SER A 404 -1.99 21.79 4.34
CA SER A 404 -2.50 22.31 3.06
C SER A 404 -4.02 22.44 3.13
N PRO A 405 -4.64 23.43 2.46
CA PRO A 405 -6.10 23.48 2.30
C PRO A 405 -6.68 22.23 1.62
N ASP A 406 -5.89 21.55 0.79
CA ASP A 406 -6.33 20.39 0.01
C ASP A 406 -6.05 19.05 0.72
N SER A 407 -5.69 19.10 2.00
CA SER A 407 -5.58 17.89 2.82
C SER A 407 -6.96 17.37 3.20
N SER A 408 -7.19 16.06 3.07
CA SER A 408 -8.41 15.41 3.55
C SER A 408 -8.52 15.53 5.07
N LEU A 409 -9.68 15.98 5.56
CA LEU A 409 -9.97 16.06 6.99
C LEU A 409 -10.03 14.66 7.61
N VAL A 410 -10.78 13.75 6.98
CA VAL A 410 -10.93 12.37 7.46
C VAL A 410 -9.59 11.65 7.53
N ALA A 411 -8.76 11.77 6.49
CA ALA A 411 -7.44 11.12 6.48
C ALA A 411 -6.51 11.69 7.56
N ASN A 412 -6.51 13.01 7.78
CA ASN A 412 -5.75 13.60 8.88
C ASN A 412 -6.22 13.08 10.25
N ILE A 413 -7.53 12.91 10.43
CA ILE A 413 -8.13 12.43 11.69
C ILE A 413 -7.87 10.93 11.92
N MET A 414 -7.95 10.11 10.86
CA MET A 414 -7.56 8.69 10.93
C MET A 414 -6.11 8.50 11.36
N GLU A 415 -5.29 9.52 11.10
CA GLU A 415 -3.89 9.58 11.49
C GLU A 415 -3.66 10.26 12.85
N ARG A 416 -4.73 10.65 13.54
CA ARG A 416 -4.75 11.40 14.81
C ARG A 416 -4.01 12.73 14.72
N GLY A 417 -4.06 13.36 13.55
CA GLY A 417 -3.57 14.71 13.34
C GLY A 417 -4.38 15.73 14.15
N PHE A 418 -3.73 16.85 14.46
CA PHE A 418 -4.30 17.93 15.27
C PHE A 418 -4.26 19.27 14.54
N GLY A 419 -5.05 20.23 15.04
CA GLY A 419 -4.98 21.64 14.62
C GLY A 419 -4.92 22.60 15.79
N HIS A 420 -5.41 23.82 15.58
CA HIS A 420 -5.06 24.99 16.39
C HIS A 420 -6.19 25.49 17.30
N THR A 421 -7.44 25.18 16.99
CA THR A 421 -8.60 25.66 17.75
C THR A 421 -8.76 24.88 19.06
N PRO A 422 -9.72 25.23 19.94
CA PRO A 422 -10.12 24.37 21.06
C PRO A 422 -10.56 22.96 20.64
N TYR A 423 -10.92 22.74 19.38
CA TYR A 423 -11.28 21.45 18.80
C TYR A 423 -10.08 20.80 18.08
N GLY A 424 -8.86 21.28 18.38
CA GLY A 424 -7.61 20.85 17.76
C GLY A 424 -7.24 19.39 18.02
N ASP A 425 -7.71 18.76 19.09
CA ASP A 425 -7.73 17.29 19.19
C ASP A 425 -8.90 16.77 18.34
N ARG A 426 -8.63 16.58 17.06
CA ARG A 426 -9.68 16.35 16.06
C ARG A 426 -10.39 15.01 16.27
N PHE A 427 -9.64 13.95 16.61
CA PHE A 427 -10.26 12.64 16.86
C PHE A 427 -11.13 12.68 18.12
N ALA A 428 -10.75 13.47 19.14
CA ALA A 428 -11.62 13.71 20.28
C ALA A 428 -12.90 14.50 19.94
N ASN A 429 -13.12 14.94 18.70
CA ASN A 429 -14.35 15.59 18.24
C ASN A 429 -15.12 14.77 17.18
N VAL A 430 -14.70 13.51 16.96
CA VAL A 430 -15.46 12.53 16.15
C VAL A 430 -16.64 11.99 16.96
N CYS A 431 -17.79 11.85 16.30
CA CYS A 431 -19.00 11.29 16.90
C CYS A 431 -19.49 9.99 16.25
N GLY A 432 -19.10 9.70 15.02
CA GLY A 432 -19.49 8.46 14.35
C GLY A 432 -18.74 8.27 13.05
N LEU A 433 -18.61 7.01 12.64
CA LEU A 433 -17.92 6.57 11.44
C LEU A 433 -18.83 5.63 10.64
N GLU A 434 -18.79 5.76 9.32
CA GLU A 434 -19.18 4.69 8.40
C GLU A 434 -17.90 3.96 7.98
N VAL A 435 -17.85 2.65 8.19
CA VAL A 435 -16.67 1.82 7.95
C VAL A 435 -17.01 0.67 7.02
N VAL A 436 -16.19 0.49 5.99
CA VAL A 436 -16.20 -0.70 5.12
C VAL A 436 -15.07 -1.64 5.55
N LEU A 437 -15.41 -2.86 5.93
CA LEU A 437 -14.47 -3.92 6.29
C LEU A 437 -13.81 -4.52 5.03
N PRO A 438 -12.65 -5.17 5.16
CA PRO A 438 -11.96 -5.83 4.04
C PRO A 438 -12.79 -6.87 3.30
N THR A 439 -13.77 -7.49 3.97
CA THR A 439 -14.76 -8.40 3.37
C THR A 439 -15.74 -7.71 2.41
N GLY A 440 -15.79 -6.37 2.42
CA GLY A 440 -16.77 -5.55 1.71
C GLY A 440 -18.06 -5.34 2.49
N GLU A 441 -18.22 -5.88 3.71
CA GLU A 441 -19.31 -5.50 4.60
C GLU A 441 -19.12 -4.07 5.12
N TYR A 442 -20.20 -3.38 5.47
CA TYR A 442 -20.12 -2.05 6.05
C TYR A 442 -21.01 -1.92 7.27
N PHE A 443 -20.67 -1.00 8.15
CA PHE A 443 -21.49 -0.66 9.31
C PHE A 443 -21.19 0.76 9.78
N ASN A 444 -22.08 1.27 10.65
CA ASN A 444 -21.91 2.56 11.32
C ASN A 444 -21.55 2.35 12.80
N THR A 445 -20.65 3.17 13.33
CA THR A 445 -20.29 3.17 14.76
C THR A 445 -21.31 3.94 15.61
N GLY A 446 -21.11 3.93 16.94
CA GLY A 446 -21.95 4.66 17.89
C GLY A 446 -23.43 4.26 17.81
N PHE A 447 -24.31 5.25 17.75
CA PHE A 447 -25.74 5.04 17.53
C PHE A 447 -26.13 4.97 16.04
N GLY A 448 -25.22 5.25 15.11
CA GLY A 448 -25.49 5.15 13.66
C GLY A 448 -25.88 3.73 13.19
N LYS A 449 -25.58 2.70 13.99
CA LYS A 449 -26.04 1.32 13.76
C LYS A 449 -27.55 1.10 13.91
N PHE A 450 -28.28 2.04 14.51
CA PHE A 450 -29.73 1.96 14.66
C PHE A 450 -30.41 2.91 13.67
N VAL A 451 -31.22 2.37 12.78
CA VAL A 451 -31.85 3.09 11.66
C VAL A 451 -32.58 4.38 12.08
N ASN A 452 -33.22 4.38 13.26
CA ASN A 452 -34.05 5.48 13.73
C ASN A 452 -33.43 6.27 14.91
N ALA A 453 -32.13 6.12 15.16
CA ALA A 453 -31.47 6.85 16.24
C ALA A 453 -31.37 8.35 15.92
N LYS A 454 -31.97 9.17 16.78
CA LYS A 454 -31.88 10.64 16.69
C LYS A 454 -30.58 11.22 17.24
N THR A 455 -29.76 10.38 17.88
CA THR A 455 -28.58 10.80 18.63
C THR A 455 -27.27 10.31 18.01
N SER A 456 -27.30 9.76 16.78
CA SER A 456 -26.13 9.25 16.05
C SER A 456 -25.01 10.28 15.92
N SER A 457 -25.37 11.53 15.63
CA SER A 457 -24.42 12.62 15.37
C SER A 457 -24.01 13.42 16.62
N ILE A 458 -24.59 13.13 17.78
CA ILE A 458 -24.40 13.93 19.01
C ILE A 458 -23.98 13.12 20.24
N TYR A 459 -23.97 11.78 20.18
CA TYR A 459 -23.49 10.94 21.27
C TYR A 459 -22.56 9.82 20.77
N ARG A 460 -21.26 10.03 20.91
CA ARG A 460 -20.20 9.21 20.28
C ARG A 460 -20.13 7.75 20.74
N TRP A 461 -20.47 7.47 22.00
CA TRP A 461 -20.20 6.16 22.58
C TRP A 461 -21.16 5.07 22.08
N GLY A 462 -22.39 5.45 21.76
CA GLY A 462 -23.45 4.50 21.43
C GLY A 462 -23.77 3.52 22.58
N LEU A 463 -23.98 2.25 22.24
CA LEU A 463 -24.26 1.16 23.19
C LEU A 463 -23.30 -0.01 22.96
N GLY A 464 -22.63 -0.51 24.00
CA GLY A 464 -21.67 -1.62 23.90
C GLY A 464 -20.23 -1.15 23.64
N PRO A 465 -19.38 -1.97 22.99
CA PRO A 465 -17.99 -1.59 22.71
C PRO A 465 -17.88 -0.34 21.84
N TYR A 466 -16.93 0.54 22.19
CA TYR A 466 -16.58 1.72 21.40
C TYR A 466 -15.50 1.37 20.37
N LEU A 467 -15.86 1.30 19.10
CA LEU A 467 -15.02 0.73 18.04
C LEU A 467 -14.19 1.77 17.29
N ASP A 468 -14.54 3.05 17.34
CA ASP A 468 -13.98 4.10 16.49
C ASP A 468 -12.45 4.18 16.62
N GLY A 469 -11.94 3.99 17.84
CA GLY A 469 -10.50 3.98 18.11
C GLY A 469 -9.74 2.87 17.38
N LEU A 470 -10.40 1.74 17.07
CA LEU A 470 -9.78 0.63 16.33
C LEU A 470 -9.41 1.05 14.91
N PHE A 471 -10.16 1.96 14.28
CA PHE A 471 -9.95 2.31 12.87
C PHE A 471 -8.88 3.38 12.64
N THR A 472 -8.50 4.13 13.67
CA THR A 472 -7.41 5.11 13.57
C THR A 472 -6.03 4.47 13.64
N GLN A 473 -5.10 4.89 12.77
CA GLN A 473 -3.75 4.33 12.66
C GLN A 473 -3.74 2.79 12.62
N SER A 474 -4.65 2.20 11.86
CA SER A 474 -4.80 0.74 11.69
C SER A 474 -5.10 0.39 10.24
N ASN A 475 -5.26 -0.90 9.98
CA ASN A 475 -5.75 -1.45 8.72
C ASN A 475 -6.97 -2.37 8.93
N PHE A 476 -7.82 -2.09 9.91
CA PHE A 476 -9.00 -2.92 10.19
C PHE A 476 -10.23 -2.58 9.33
N GLY A 477 -10.22 -1.45 8.62
CA GLY A 477 -11.32 -1.04 7.76
C GLY A 477 -11.05 0.29 7.07
N ILE A 478 -11.91 0.64 6.13
CA ILE A 478 -11.87 1.87 5.36
C ILE A 478 -13.00 2.78 5.85
N VAL A 479 -12.66 3.94 6.41
CA VAL A 479 -13.65 4.95 6.78
C VAL A 479 -14.11 5.70 5.53
N THR A 480 -15.38 5.57 5.16
CA THR A 480 -15.99 6.23 4.00
C THR A 480 -16.69 7.53 4.38
N GLN A 481 -17.24 7.62 5.60
CA GLN A 481 -17.86 8.82 6.16
C GLN A 481 -17.49 9.02 7.63
N MET A 482 -17.50 10.27 8.08
CA MET A 482 -17.20 10.67 9.43
C MET A 482 -18.07 11.85 9.87
N THR A 483 -18.67 11.74 11.06
CA THR A 483 -19.34 12.86 11.72
C THR A 483 -18.39 13.56 12.69
N LEU A 484 -18.27 14.87 12.52
CA LEU A 484 -17.42 15.78 13.29
C LEU A 484 -18.25 16.85 13.99
N TRP A 485 -17.92 17.14 15.25
CA TRP A 485 -18.42 18.33 15.90
C TRP A 485 -17.64 19.56 15.47
N LEU A 486 -18.36 20.65 15.23
CA LEU A 486 -17.83 21.95 14.88
C LEU A 486 -17.89 22.88 16.08
N MET A 487 -16.98 23.84 16.13
CA MET A 487 -16.94 24.83 17.21
C MET A 487 -17.88 25.98 16.87
N PRO A 488 -18.83 26.37 17.74
CA PRO A 488 -19.54 27.64 17.58
C PRO A 488 -18.56 28.81 17.57
N ALA A 489 -18.69 29.70 16.60
CA ALA A 489 -17.89 30.91 16.49
C ALA A 489 -18.02 31.72 17.79
N PRO A 490 -16.90 32.11 18.42
CA PRO A 490 -16.97 32.90 19.64
C PRO A 490 -17.47 34.31 19.33
N GLU A 491 -18.13 34.95 20.30
CA GLU A 491 -18.47 36.39 20.24
C GLU A 491 -17.20 37.24 20.02
N TYR A 492 -16.09 36.84 20.63
CA TYR A 492 -14.82 37.52 20.56
C TYR A 492 -13.65 36.53 20.56
N PHE A 493 -12.71 36.77 19.64
CA PHE A 493 -11.46 36.03 19.52
C PHE A 493 -10.28 36.99 19.70
N GLN A 494 -9.27 36.54 20.44
CA GLN A 494 -8.01 37.26 20.58
C GLN A 494 -6.86 36.26 20.67
N ALA A 495 -5.89 36.36 19.77
CA ALA A 495 -4.65 35.60 19.84
C ALA A 495 -3.68 36.25 20.84
N PHE A 496 -2.82 35.44 21.44
CA PHE A 496 -1.69 35.91 22.23
C PHE A 496 -0.39 35.30 21.69
N TYR A 497 0.66 36.10 21.72
CA TYR A 497 2.00 35.74 21.26
C TYR A 497 3.01 36.08 22.34
N PHE A 498 3.99 35.23 22.58
CA PHE A 498 5.06 35.50 23.53
C PHE A 498 6.41 35.00 23.02
N SER A 499 7.49 35.50 23.61
CA SER A 499 8.82 34.98 23.34
C SER A 499 9.71 34.96 24.58
N VAL A 500 10.66 34.04 24.60
CA VAL A 500 11.80 34.01 25.53
C VAL A 500 13.10 34.03 24.72
N ASN A 501 14.13 34.69 25.25
CA ASN A 501 15.37 34.92 24.52
C ASN A 501 16.42 33.82 24.72
N ASN A 502 16.29 33.00 25.75
CA ASN A 502 17.25 31.94 26.09
C ASN A 502 16.58 30.55 26.10
N HIS A 503 17.28 29.52 25.65
CA HIS A 503 16.74 28.16 25.58
C HIS A 503 16.49 27.55 26.98
N GLU A 504 17.27 27.96 27.98
CA GLU A 504 17.18 27.54 29.38
C GLU A 504 15.87 28.00 30.05
N GLN A 505 15.15 28.95 29.44
CA GLN A 505 13.86 29.41 29.95
C GLN A 505 12.70 28.49 29.55
N LEU A 506 12.92 27.52 28.65
CA LEU A 506 11.88 26.60 28.17
C LEU A 506 11.16 25.86 29.32
N PRO A 507 11.85 25.25 30.31
CA PRO A 507 11.17 24.54 31.39
C PRO A 507 10.20 25.41 32.17
N ALA A 508 10.69 26.57 32.65
CA ALA A 508 9.91 27.51 33.44
C ALA A 508 8.72 28.09 32.65
N LEU A 509 8.89 28.28 31.34
CA LEU A 509 7.82 28.70 30.43
C LEU A 509 6.71 27.63 30.33
N ILE A 510 7.09 26.37 30.07
CA ILE A 510 6.13 25.25 29.98
C ILE A 510 5.38 25.06 31.30
N ASP A 511 6.09 25.09 32.43
CA ASP A 511 5.50 24.95 33.76
C ASP A 511 4.54 26.11 34.11
N ALA A 512 4.81 27.31 33.58
CA ALA A 512 3.91 28.45 33.74
C ALA A 512 2.64 28.33 32.90
N LEU A 513 2.73 27.76 31.70
CA LEU A 513 1.58 27.56 30.80
C LEU A 513 0.69 26.39 31.26
N ARG A 514 1.27 25.35 31.85
CA ARG A 514 0.57 24.16 32.33
C ARG A 514 -0.69 24.42 33.15
N PRO A 515 -0.67 25.19 34.27
CA PRO A 515 -1.87 25.42 35.07
C PRO A 515 -2.96 26.18 34.31
N LEU A 516 -2.57 27.05 33.36
CA LEU A 516 -3.52 27.78 32.51
C LEU A 516 -4.21 26.87 31.49
N ARG A 517 -3.51 25.86 30.98
CA ARG A 517 -4.10 24.81 30.16
C ARG A 517 -5.02 23.92 31.00
N MET A 518 -4.54 23.45 32.15
CA MET A 518 -5.26 22.51 33.03
C MET A 518 -6.59 23.06 33.55
N ASN A 519 -6.66 24.35 33.86
CA ASN A 519 -7.87 24.98 34.39
C ASN A 519 -8.81 25.52 33.30
N GLY A 520 -8.49 25.33 32.01
CA GLY A 520 -9.29 25.80 30.88
C GLY A 520 -9.19 27.29 30.57
N THR A 521 -8.25 28.04 31.17
CA THR A 521 -7.96 29.44 30.76
C THR A 521 -7.47 29.48 29.31
N ILE A 522 -6.59 28.55 28.97
CA ILE A 522 -6.09 28.32 27.61
C ILE A 522 -6.75 27.05 27.07
N ARG A 523 -7.62 27.21 26.06
CA ARG A 523 -8.37 26.10 25.46
C ARG A 523 -7.84 25.64 24.10
N SER A 524 -7.15 26.49 23.36
CA SER A 524 -6.46 26.10 22.11
C SER A 524 -5.22 25.27 22.39
N ALA A 525 -4.76 24.54 21.36
CA ALA A 525 -3.38 24.07 21.31
C ALA A 525 -2.42 25.27 21.26
N VAL A 526 -1.52 25.37 22.24
CA VAL A 526 -0.46 26.40 22.25
C VAL A 526 0.77 25.81 21.60
N HIS A 527 1.28 26.48 20.56
CA HIS A 527 2.50 26.07 19.86
C HIS A 527 3.64 26.94 20.34
N VAL A 528 4.74 26.33 20.76
CA VAL A 528 5.98 26.97 21.21
C VAL A 528 7.10 26.48 20.30
N ALA A 529 7.44 27.28 19.29
CA ALA A 529 8.44 26.96 18.28
C ALA A 529 9.79 27.60 18.64
N ASN A 530 10.89 26.88 18.41
CA ASN A 530 12.21 27.46 18.58
C ASN A 530 12.59 28.39 17.42
N ASN A 531 13.65 29.17 17.61
CA ASN A 531 14.22 30.09 16.62
C ASN A 531 14.45 29.45 15.23
N TYR A 532 14.97 28.22 15.15
CA TYR A 532 15.12 27.52 13.87
C TYR A 532 13.79 27.28 13.18
N LYS A 533 12.78 26.79 13.91
CA LYS A 533 11.46 26.54 13.34
C LYS A 533 10.78 27.83 12.90
N VAL A 534 10.87 28.88 13.70
CA VAL A 534 10.35 30.21 13.34
C VAL A 534 11.01 30.70 12.06
N LEU A 535 12.34 30.66 11.97
CA LEU A 535 13.07 31.10 10.77
C LEU A 535 12.64 30.32 9.52
N SER A 536 12.56 28.97 9.63
CA SER A 536 12.13 28.12 8.51
C SER A 536 10.69 28.33 8.05
N SER A 537 9.85 28.96 8.88
CA SER A 537 8.47 29.29 8.51
C SER A 537 8.35 30.67 7.86
N ILE A 538 9.42 31.47 7.92
CA ILE A 538 9.45 32.85 7.43
C ILE A 538 10.22 32.95 6.12
N ARG A 539 11.28 32.14 5.96
CA ARG A 539 12.11 32.12 4.76
C ARG A 539 12.75 30.76 4.53
N GLN A 540 13.27 30.58 3.32
CA GLN A 540 14.19 29.48 2.98
C GLN A 540 15.57 29.68 3.64
N TYR A 541 16.37 28.61 3.63
CA TYR A 541 17.70 28.59 4.21
C TYR A 541 18.56 29.73 3.64
N PRO A 542 19.21 30.51 4.51
CA PRO A 542 20.02 31.65 4.09
C PRO A 542 21.39 31.17 3.55
N TRP A 543 21.41 30.60 2.34
CA TRP A 543 22.60 30.00 1.73
C TRP A 543 23.76 30.98 1.60
N GLU A 544 23.47 32.22 1.19
CA GLU A 544 24.48 33.29 1.05
C GLU A 544 25.08 33.66 2.41
N GLU A 545 24.23 33.93 3.41
CA GLU A 545 24.67 34.33 4.74
C GLU A 545 25.36 33.17 5.49
N ALA A 546 25.01 31.93 5.16
CA ALA A 546 25.66 30.71 5.67
C ALA A 546 26.91 30.28 4.88
N GLN A 547 27.34 31.05 3.87
CA GLN A 547 28.53 30.77 3.05
C GLN A 547 28.50 29.38 2.40
N GLU A 548 27.34 28.96 1.89
CA GLU A 548 27.12 27.65 1.25
C GLU A 548 27.41 26.43 2.15
N THR A 549 27.42 26.61 3.47
CA THR A 549 27.65 25.53 4.44
C THR A 549 26.37 25.05 5.13
N THR A 550 26.37 23.77 5.50
CA THR A 550 25.32 23.14 6.31
C THR A 550 25.73 23.05 7.79
N SER A 551 24.72 23.08 8.66
CA SER A 551 24.70 23.73 9.99
C SER A 551 24.72 25.26 9.93
N LEU A 552 23.57 25.88 10.14
CA LEU A 552 23.43 27.34 10.17
C LEU A 552 24.33 27.97 11.26
N PRO A 553 25.23 28.92 10.90
CA PRO A 553 26.10 29.56 11.87
C PRO A 553 25.29 30.35 12.94
N PRO A 554 25.65 30.26 14.24
CA PRO A 554 24.89 30.93 15.31
C PRO A 554 24.75 32.44 15.11
N ASN A 555 25.79 33.12 14.61
CA ASN A 555 25.75 34.55 14.31
C ASN A 555 24.75 34.92 13.21
N VAL A 556 24.53 34.04 12.24
CA VAL A 556 23.53 34.23 11.17
C VAL A 556 22.12 34.08 11.75
N LEU A 557 21.89 33.07 12.59
CA LEU A 557 20.62 32.90 13.29
C LEU A 557 20.31 34.10 14.20
N GLU A 558 21.30 34.59 14.95
CA GLU A 558 21.19 35.78 15.78
C GLU A 558 20.86 37.05 14.97
N TYR A 559 21.48 37.19 13.79
CA TYR A 559 21.18 38.30 12.87
C TYR A 559 19.70 38.28 12.45
N PHE A 560 19.15 37.13 12.06
CA PHE A 560 17.74 37.03 11.72
C PHE A 560 16.82 37.18 12.93
N ALA A 561 17.18 36.61 14.08
CA ALA A 561 16.41 36.77 15.31
C ALA A 561 16.25 38.25 15.68
N LYS A 562 17.31 39.07 15.52
CA LYS A 562 17.26 40.52 15.72
C LYS A 562 16.43 41.22 14.64
N THR A 563 16.65 40.89 13.37
CA THR A 563 15.97 41.54 12.22
C THR A 563 14.46 41.31 12.24
N TRP A 564 14.02 40.10 12.60
CA TRP A 564 12.62 39.68 12.59
C TRP A 564 11.98 39.63 13.99
N ASP A 565 12.71 40.10 15.00
CA ASP A 565 12.23 40.34 16.37
C ASP A 565 11.73 39.07 17.12
N PHE A 566 12.29 37.89 16.84
CA PHE A 566 11.93 36.63 17.49
C PHE A 566 12.98 36.16 18.52
N GLY A 567 12.55 35.42 19.55
CA GLY A 567 13.42 34.88 20.60
C GLY A 567 13.88 33.44 20.33
N ALA A 568 14.60 32.84 21.30
CA ALA A 568 14.98 31.43 21.28
C ALA A 568 13.77 30.50 21.22
N TRP A 569 12.68 30.87 21.92
CA TRP A 569 11.38 30.22 21.81
C TRP A 569 10.27 31.25 21.65
N ASN A 570 9.32 30.96 20.79
CA ASN A 570 8.21 31.84 20.42
C ASN A 570 6.92 31.04 20.46
N GLY A 571 5.95 31.52 21.22
CA GLY A 571 4.70 30.83 21.42
C GLY A 571 3.50 31.62 20.95
N SER A 572 2.46 30.88 20.55
CA SER A 572 1.18 31.46 20.16
C SER A 572 0.00 30.57 20.57
N GLY A 573 -1.11 31.21 20.91
CA GLY A 573 -2.38 30.55 21.24
C GLY A 573 -3.58 31.49 21.12
N GLY A 574 -4.78 30.93 21.23
CA GLY A 574 -6.05 31.65 21.06
C GLY A 574 -6.88 31.75 22.35
N LEU A 575 -7.57 32.87 22.51
CA LEU A 575 -8.62 33.09 23.50
C LEU A 575 -9.97 33.25 22.81
N TYR A 576 -10.98 32.56 23.35
CA TYR A 576 -12.30 32.41 22.72
C TYR A 576 -13.39 32.62 23.78
N GLY A 577 -14.39 33.43 23.49
CA GLY A 577 -15.57 33.62 24.35
C GLY A 577 -16.18 35.01 24.18
N SER A 578 -16.89 35.48 25.19
CA SER A 578 -17.30 36.89 25.27
C SER A 578 -16.09 37.80 25.55
N LYS A 579 -16.23 39.10 25.27
CA LYS A 579 -15.17 40.09 25.59
C LYS A 579 -14.74 40.04 27.06
N LYS A 580 -15.67 39.80 27.99
CA LYS A 580 -15.38 39.71 29.44
C LYS A 580 -14.57 38.46 29.78
N GLN A 581 -14.92 37.31 29.22
CA GLN A 581 -14.20 36.06 29.43
C GLN A 581 -12.78 36.15 28.87
N VAL A 582 -12.63 36.68 27.65
CA VAL A 582 -11.31 36.88 27.03
C VAL A 582 -10.46 37.87 27.80
N ALA A 583 -11.04 38.97 28.30
CA ALA A 583 -10.32 39.93 29.15
C ALA A 583 -9.79 39.28 30.44
N ALA A 584 -10.63 38.48 31.13
CA ALA A 584 -10.22 37.78 32.33
C ALA A 584 -9.09 36.76 32.06
N ALA A 585 -9.21 35.98 30.98
CA ALA A 585 -8.17 35.02 30.59
C ALA A 585 -6.85 35.72 30.22
N ARG A 586 -6.92 36.84 29.49
CA ARG A 586 -5.78 37.70 29.17
C ARG A 586 -5.06 38.20 30.42
N ASP A 587 -5.80 38.66 31.42
CA ASP A 587 -5.22 39.20 32.65
C ASP A 587 -4.52 38.11 33.47
N LEU A 588 -5.08 36.89 33.49
CA LEU A 588 -4.43 35.71 34.09
C LEU A 588 -3.13 35.35 33.34
N ILE A 589 -3.14 35.31 32.01
CA ILE A 589 -1.94 35.05 31.20
C ILE A 589 -0.87 36.11 31.49
N LYS A 590 -1.23 37.39 31.49
CA LYS A 590 -0.30 38.49 31.84
C LYS A 590 0.28 38.29 33.22
N LYS A 591 -0.53 37.95 34.22
CA LYS A 591 -0.09 37.73 35.60
C LYS A 591 0.90 36.57 35.70
N VAL A 592 0.59 35.44 35.07
CA VAL A 592 1.40 34.22 35.14
C VAL A 592 2.71 34.35 34.38
N LEU A 593 2.68 34.96 33.19
CA LEU A 593 3.87 35.12 32.33
C LEU A 593 4.72 36.34 32.67
N LYS A 594 4.26 37.24 33.56
CA LYS A 594 5.04 38.40 34.02
C LYS A 594 6.40 37.95 34.56
N GLY A 595 7.47 38.52 33.99
CA GLY A 595 8.85 38.22 34.36
C GLY A 595 9.37 36.85 33.86
N LYS A 596 8.55 36.04 33.18
CA LYS A 596 8.94 34.75 32.60
C LYS A 596 9.13 34.80 31.09
N VAL A 597 8.51 35.78 30.43
CA VAL A 597 8.64 36.02 28.98
C VAL A 597 9.22 37.40 28.73
N ASN A 598 10.00 37.53 27.66
CA ASN A 598 10.58 38.81 27.22
C ASN A 598 9.54 39.67 26.51
N LYS A 599 8.63 39.03 25.77
CA LYS A 599 7.53 39.70 25.06
C LYS A 599 6.23 38.95 25.28
N LEU A 600 5.14 39.72 25.38
CA LEU A 600 3.77 39.22 25.39
C LEU A 600 2.90 40.22 24.66
N ARG A 601 2.32 39.83 23.53
CA ARG A 601 1.45 40.64 22.67
C ARG A 601 0.09 39.96 22.54
N PHE A 602 -0.95 40.76 22.40
CA PHE A 602 -2.31 40.30 22.14
C PHE A 602 -2.79 40.92 20.85
N LEU A 603 -3.43 40.11 19.99
CA LEU A 603 -3.85 40.49 18.66
C LEU A 603 -5.30 40.05 18.44
N ASP A 604 -6.12 40.97 18.01
CA ASP A 604 -7.52 40.76 17.61
C ASP A 604 -7.78 41.34 16.21
N ASP A 605 -8.98 41.12 15.67
CA ASP A 605 -9.33 41.54 14.31
C ASP A 605 -9.14 43.06 14.12
N TRP A 606 -9.49 43.87 15.12
CA TRP A 606 -9.31 45.33 15.05
C TRP A 606 -7.84 45.74 15.00
N THR A 607 -6.99 45.14 15.84
CA THR A 607 -5.55 45.43 15.82
C THR A 607 -4.89 45.02 14.50
N ILE A 608 -5.33 43.93 13.87
CA ILE A 608 -4.84 43.50 12.55
C ILE A 608 -5.24 44.50 11.48
N ASP A 609 -6.51 44.90 11.44
CA ASP A 609 -7.02 45.86 10.46
C ASP A 609 -6.32 47.21 10.59
N LEU A 610 -6.08 47.66 11.83
CA LEU A 610 -5.34 48.87 12.10
C LEU A 610 -3.88 48.75 11.62
N ALA A 611 -3.21 47.65 11.95
CA ALA A 611 -1.83 47.41 11.54
C ALA A 611 -1.70 47.39 10.00
N GLN A 612 -2.65 46.80 9.28
CA GLN A 612 -2.67 46.80 7.80
C GLN A 612 -2.82 48.22 7.23
N ARG A 613 -3.71 49.04 7.79
CA ARG A 613 -3.94 50.42 7.33
C ARG A 613 -2.69 51.31 7.50
N PHE A 614 -1.90 51.07 8.54
CA PHE A 614 -0.73 51.90 8.89
C PHE A 614 0.63 51.23 8.59
N ALA A 615 0.64 50.06 7.94
CA ALA A 615 1.86 49.28 7.72
C ALA A 615 2.96 50.04 6.96
N LYS A 616 2.58 50.74 5.86
CA LYS A 616 3.51 51.52 5.03
C LYS A 616 4.05 52.76 5.75
N PRO A 617 3.22 53.62 6.36
CA PRO A 617 3.72 54.73 7.19
C PRO A 617 4.66 54.29 8.31
N TYR A 618 4.35 53.17 8.98
CA TYR A 618 5.15 52.67 10.10
C TYR A 618 6.53 52.18 9.67
N GLN A 619 6.62 51.48 8.53
CA GLN A 619 7.89 51.02 7.97
C GLN A 619 8.81 52.20 7.62
N LEU A 620 8.25 53.27 7.03
CA LEU A 620 9.00 54.48 6.69
C LEU A 620 9.62 55.18 7.92
N ILE A 621 8.98 55.08 9.09
CA ILE A 621 9.39 55.76 10.32
C ILE A 621 10.34 54.90 11.16
N THR A 622 10.12 53.59 11.23
CA THR A 622 10.81 52.70 12.17
C THR A 622 11.86 51.79 11.53
N GLY A 623 11.87 51.67 10.20
CA GLY A 623 12.70 50.70 9.49
C GLY A 623 12.26 49.23 9.65
N LEU A 624 11.28 48.94 10.51
CA LEU A 624 10.73 47.60 10.71
C LEU A 624 9.73 47.27 9.59
N ASN A 625 9.89 46.11 8.96
CA ASN A 625 9.04 45.68 7.85
C ASN A 625 7.70 45.10 8.35
N LEU A 626 6.85 45.97 8.90
CA LEU A 626 5.51 45.62 9.39
C LEU A 626 4.62 44.93 8.33
N PRO A 627 4.66 45.30 7.02
CA PRO A 627 3.96 44.55 5.99
C PRO A 627 4.35 43.07 5.89
N GLU A 628 5.65 42.77 5.96
CA GLU A 628 6.15 41.39 5.96
C GLU A 628 5.80 40.62 7.23
N LEU A 629 5.91 41.27 8.40
CA LEU A 629 5.48 40.65 9.66
C LEU A 629 3.99 40.26 9.63
N LEU A 630 3.13 41.09 9.04
CA LEU A 630 1.70 40.80 8.89
C LEU A 630 1.42 39.64 7.92
N LYS A 631 2.22 39.48 6.85
CA LYS A 631 2.13 38.32 5.94
C LYS A 631 2.38 37.00 6.65
N LEU A 632 3.24 37.00 7.67
CA LEU A 632 3.61 35.83 8.45
C LEU A 632 2.62 35.54 9.58
N LEU A 633 2.12 36.58 10.25
CA LEU A 633 1.21 36.44 11.38
C LEU A 633 -0.23 36.10 10.96
N LYS A 634 -0.71 36.67 9.85
CA LYS A 634 -2.12 36.50 9.42
C LYS A 634 -2.50 35.04 9.13
N PRO A 635 -1.67 34.22 8.45
CA PRO A 635 -1.97 32.79 8.27
C PRO A 635 -2.06 32.03 9.61
N VAL A 636 -1.12 32.26 10.53
CA VAL A 636 -1.14 31.61 11.86
C VAL A 636 -2.35 32.04 12.69
N TYR A 637 -2.70 33.33 12.63
CA TYR A 637 -3.92 33.87 13.24
C TYR A 637 -5.19 33.25 12.64
N GLY A 638 -5.21 33.07 11.31
CA GLY A 638 -6.32 32.43 10.59
C GLY A 638 -6.51 30.97 10.98
N LEU A 639 -5.42 30.20 11.13
CA LEU A 639 -5.47 28.80 11.58
C LEU A 639 -6.19 28.65 12.93
N MET A 640 -5.97 29.58 13.87
CA MET A 640 -6.65 29.61 15.17
C MET A 640 -8.15 29.95 15.08
N LYS A 641 -8.63 30.40 13.92
CA LYS A 641 -10.04 30.65 13.58
C LYS A 641 -10.61 29.57 12.63
N GLY A 642 -9.87 28.49 12.37
CA GLY A 642 -10.33 27.44 11.46
C GLY A 642 -10.14 27.73 9.98
N ILE A 643 -9.34 28.73 9.62
CA ILE A 643 -9.11 29.13 8.23
C ILE A 643 -7.91 28.34 7.68
N PRO A 644 -8.08 27.47 6.68
CA PRO A 644 -7.00 26.68 6.12
C PRO A 644 -6.01 27.55 5.32
N THR A 645 -4.73 27.14 5.31
CA THR A 645 -3.65 27.82 4.58
C THR A 645 -2.52 26.85 4.23
N ASP A 646 -1.75 27.18 3.21
CA ASP A 646 -0.57 26.47 2.71
C ASP A 646 0.75 27.17 3.09
N THR A 647 0.71 28.33 3.75
CA THR A 647 1.93 29.13 4.03
C THR A 647 3.00 28.33 4.77
N GLN A 648 2.61 27.38 5.63
CA GLN A 648 3.59 26.66 6.45
C GLN A 648 4.29 25.53 5.68
N LEU A 649 3.76 25.18 4.50
CA LEU A 649 4.35 24.21 3.59
C LEU A 649 5.69 24.70 3.02
N ALA A 650 5.89 26.02 2.95
CA ALA A 650 7.16 26.63 2.56
C ALA A 650 8.33 26.17 3.44
N SER A 651 8.07 25.77 4.69
CA SER A 651 9.12 25.22 5.57
C SER A 651 9.67 23.86 5.13
N ALA A 652 8.97 23.13 4.27
CA ALA A 652 9.50 21.91 3.64
C ALA A 652 10.60 22.23 2.60
N TYR A 653 10.58 23.43 2.01
CA TYR A 653 11.57 23.90 1.04
C TYR A 653 12.78 24.55 1.72
N TRP A 654 12.91 24.39 3.04
CA TRP A 654 13.96 25.02 3.85
C TRP A 654 15.32 24.92 3.17
N ARG A 655 15.75 23.72 2.79
CA ARG A 655 17.07 23.46 2.19
C ARG A 655 17.12 23.56 0.67
N LYS A 656 16.01 23.82 -0.03
CA LYS A 656 16.06 24.02 -1.48
C LYS A 656 16.79 25.32 -1.80
N LYS A 657 17.63 25.31 -2.86
CA LYS A 657 18.24 26.53 -3.41
C LYS A 657 17.30 27.27 -4.38
N SER A 658 16.38 26.53 -5.01
CA SER A 658 15.32 27.12 -5.81
C SER A 658 14.22 27.69 -4.91
N PRO A 659 13.59 28.82 -5.29
CA PRO A 659 12.42 29.32 -4.58
C PRO A 659 11.25 28.32 -4.64
N PRO A 660 10.36 28.28 -3.64
CA PRO A 660 9.19 27.41 -3.68
C PRO A 660 8.28 27.84 -4.85
N PRO A 661 7.68 26.89 -5.59
CA PRO A 661 6.75 27.20 -6.65
C PRO A 661 5.42 27.75 -6.10
N ASP A 662 4.63 28.41 -6.95
CA ASP A 662 3.31 28.96 -6.57
C ASP A 662 2.36 27.87 -6.06
N THR A 663 2.42 26.67 -6.66
CA THR A 663 1.70 25.48 -6.19
C THR A 663 2.69 24.49 -5.62
N MET A 664 2.88 24.54 -4.30
CA MET A 664 3.83 23.69 -3.59
C MET A 664 3.37 22.23 -3.51
N ASN A 665 4.24 21.30 -3.92
CA ASN A 665 4.11 19.88 -3.62
C ASN A 665 5.46 19.25 -3.22
N PRO A 666 5.80 19.21 -1.92
CA PRO A 666 7.13 18.82 -1.47
C PRO A 666 7.63 17.44 -1.92
N ASP A 667 6.75 16.46 -2.09
CA ASP A 667 7.19 15.11 -2.54
C ASP A 667 7.55 15.04 -4.02
N LEU A 668 6.93 15.87 -4.87
CA LEU A 668 7.28 16.00 -6.29
C LEU A 668 8.42 17.01 -6.51
N ASP A 669 8.53 18.01 -5.66
CA ASP A 669 9.53 19.09 -5.80
C ASP A 669 10.92 18.73 -5.23
N GLY A 670 11.16 17.45 -4.94
CA GLY A 670 12.44 16.97 -4.41
C GLY A 670 12.80 17.55 -3.04
N CYS A 671 11.80 17.89 -2.21
CA CYS A 671 12.03 18.38 -0.86
C CYS A 671 12.21 17.22 0.12
N GLY A 672 13.24 17.30 0.97
CA GLY A 672 13.49 16.34 2.04
C GLY A 672 12.79 16.79 3.31
N LEU A 673 11.89 15.96 3.84
CA LEU A 673 11.19 16.20 5.10
C LEU A 673 10.88 14.87 5.78
N ILE A 674 11.30 14.74 7.04
CA ILE A 674 10.92 13.64 7.92
C ILE A 674 10.42 14.22 9.24
N TRP A 675 9.26 13.78 9.70
CA TRP A 675 8.72 14.14 11.01
C TRP A 675 9.06 13.08 12.06
N LEU A 676 9.48 13.55 13.24
CA LEU A 676 9.51 12.74 14.45
C LEU A 676 8.80 13.49 15.57
N ALA A 677 7.76 12.90 16.13
CA ALA A 677 6.85 13.62 17.03
C ALA A 677 6.61 12.92 18.37
N PRO A 678 7.62 12.80 19.26
CA PRO A 678 7.45 12.24 20.60
C PRO A 678 6.39 12.98 21.41
N VAL A 679 5.70 12.22 22.27
CA VAL A 679 4.79 12.77 23.28
C VAL A 679 5.44 12.68 24.65
N ALA A 680 5.26 13.72 25.45
CA ALA A 680 5.73 13.80 26.82
C ALA A 680 4.64 14.33 27.77
N PRO A 681 4.79 14.14 29.08
CA PRO A 681 4.00 14.89 30.06
C PRO A 681 4.12 16.39 29.80
N LEU A 682 3.05 17.14 30.06
CA LEU A 682 3.09 18.60 30.07
C LEU A 682 3.90 19.05 31.27
N ASP A 683 5.21 19.18 31.08
CA ASP A 683 6.19 19.45 32.14
C ASP A 683 7.47 20.03 31.54
N GLY A 684 8.03 21.02 32.23
CA GLY A 684 9.19 21.74 31.75
C GLY A 684 10.45 20.89 31.61
N GLN A 685 10.68 19.93 32.52
CA GLN A 685 11.90 19.13 32.51
C GLN A 685 11.90 18.15 31.33
N HIS A 686 10.76 17.49 31.08
CA HIS A 686 10.60 16.63 29.91
C HIS A 686 10.78 17.40 28.60
N ALA A 687 10.26 18.63 28.50
CA ALA A 687 10.46 19.49 27.33
C ALA A 687 11.95 19.81 27.08
N ALA A 688 12.71 20.15 28.13
CA ALA A 688 14.15 20.39 28.01
C ALA A 688 14.93 19.13 27.62
N THR A 689 14.63 17.98 28.22
CA THR A 689 15.30 16.71 27.90
C THR A 689 15.12 16.34 26.43
N ILE A 690 13.88 16.43 25.89
CA ILE A 690 13.65 16.16 24.47
C ILE A 690 14.38 17.18 23.58
N TYR A 691 14.34 18.46 23.94
CA TYR A 691 15.05 19.51 23.19
C TYR A 691 16.57 19.25 23.13
N GLU A 692 17.19 18.88 24.24
CA GLU A 692 18.63 18.57 24.31
C GLU A 692 18.99 17.35 23.45
N MET A 693 18.24 16.26 23.60
CA MET A 693 18.45 15.02 22.83
C MET A 693 18.31 15.27 21.32
N ALA A 694 17.21 15.93 20.92
CA ALA A 694 16.97 16.27 19.52
C ALA A 694 18.05 17.19 18.98
N SER A 695 18.37 18.28 19.70
CA SER A 695 19.34 19.26 19.22
C SER A 695 20.74 18.67 19.06
N LYS A 696 21.18 17.87 20.03
CA LYS A 696 22.47 17.18 19.98
C LYS A 696 22.56 16.26 18.76
N THR A 697 21.52 15.46 18.51
CA THR A 697 21.50 14.53 17.39
C THR A 697 21.44 15.27 16.05
N LEU A 698 20.50 16.19 15.84
CA LEU A 698 20.38 16.89 14.55
C LEU A 698 21.65 17.66 14.19
N ILE A 699 22.25 18.38 15.15
CA ILE A 699 23.49 19.13 14.92
C ILE A 699 24.66 18.19 14.57
N ALA A 700 24.76 17.01 15.20
CA ALA A 700 25.79 16.02 14.88
C ALA A 700 25.71 15.54 13.41
N TYR A 701 24.49 15.46 12.87
CA TYR A 701 24.24 15.15 11.45
C TYR A 701 24.16 16.39 10.55
N ARG A 702 24.49 17.59 11.05
CA ARG A 702 24.44 18.88 10.33
C ARG A 702 23.05 19.28 9.81
N PHE A 703 22.01 18.93 10.57
CA PHE A 703 20.64 19.43 10.36
C PHE A 703 20.29 20.46 11.44
N GLU A 704 19.48 21.46 11.08
CA GLU A 704 18.98 22.43 12.06
C GLU A 704 17.95 21.79 12.98
N PRO A 705 18.01 22.02 14.31
CA PRO A 705 17.05 21.46 15.25
C PRO A 705 15.72 22.20 15.18
N SER A 706 14.97 22.06 14.10
CA SER A 706 13.68 22.71 13.90
C SER A 706 12.59 22.00 14.73
N ILE A 707 12.20 22.60 15.86
CA ILE A 707 11.39 21.95 16.90
C ILE A 707 10.19 22.83 17.29
N THR A 708 9.01 22.20 17.41
CA THR A 708 7.81 22.82 18.01
C THR A 708 7.31 21.98 19.18
N MET A 709 7.16 22.61 20.34
CA MET A 709 6.50 22.03 21.51
C MET A 709 5.04 22.49 21.53
N THR A 710 4.10 21.57 21.37
CA THR A 710 2.67 21.87 21.33
C THR A 710 1.97 21.33 22.56
N LEU A 711 1.20 22.17 23.25
CA LEU A 711 0.32 21.76 24.34
C LEU A 711 -0.93 21.09 23.75
N LEU A 712 -0.79 19.82 23.36
CA LEU A 712 -1.83 19.04 22.66
C LEU A 712 -3.10 18.97 23.51
N THR A 713 -2.96 18.50 24.75
CA THR A 713 -4.06 18.40 25.72
C THR A 713 -3.71 19.17 26.99
N GLU A 714 -4.53 19.07 28.03
CA GLU A 714 -4.22 19.59 29.36
C GLU A 714 -3.04 18.87 30.02
N ARG A 715 -2.64 17.70 29.51
CA ARG A 715 -1.75 16.77 30.21
C ARG A 715 -0.48 16.44 29.46
N CYS A 716 -0.44 16.63 28.14
CA CYS A 716 0.70 16.21 27.33
C CYS A 716 1.21 17.29 26.38
N LEU A 717 2.50 17.19 26.07
CA LEU A 717 3.19 17.89 25.01
C LEU A 717 3.36 16.97 23.82
N GLY A 718 3.06 17.48 22.63
CA GLY A 718 3.54 16.92 21.38
C GLY A 718 4.76 17.70 20.93
N CYS A 719 5.89 17.03 20.78
CA CYS A 719 7.15 17.66 20.41
C CYS A 719 7.43 17.31 18.94
N VAL A 720 7.07 18.19 18.02
CA VAL A 720 7.24 17.96 16.58
C VAL A 720 8.63 18.41 16.14
N ILE A 721 9.45 17.46 15.68
CA ILE A 721 10.82 17.65 15.24
C ILE A 721 10.86 17.44 13.72
N ALA A 722 11.39 18.42 12.99
CA ALA A 722 11.55 18.35 11.53
C ALA A 722 13.01 18.06 11.16
N ILE A 723 13.24 17.05 10.33
CA ILE A 723 14.49 16.88 9.60
C ILE A 723 14.21 17.34 8.17
N ALA A 724 14.66 18.54 7.83
CA ALA A 724 14.47 19.14 6.51
C ALA A 724 15.79 19.20 5.74
N TYR A 725 15.78 18.78 4.48
CA TYR A 725 16.97 18.59 3.64
C TYR A 725 16.60 18.69 2.14
N ASP A 726 17.58 18.63 1.25
CA ASP A 726 17.35 18.68 -0.19
C ASP A 726 17.62 17.30 -0.80
N ARG A 727 16.59 16.66 -1.38
CA ARG A 727 16.73 15.31 -1.94
C ARG A 727 17.58 15.27 -3.20
N ASP A 728 17.79 16.41 -3.85
CA ASP A 728 18.67 16.52 -5.02
C ASP A 728 20.15 16.50 -4.64
N VAL A 729 20.47 16.65 -3.34
CA VAL A 729 21.85 16.56 -2.83
C VAL A 729 22.23 15.09 -2.62
N PRO A 730 23.27 14.58 -3.31
CA PRO A 730 23.69 13.19 -3.17
C PRO A 730 23.96 12.80 -1.71
N GLU A 731 23.56 11.58 -1.33
CA GLU A 731 23.68 11.00 0.02
C GLU A 731 22.89 11.72 1.14
N GLU A 732 22.22 12.85 0.89
CA GLU A 732 21.53 13.59 1.94
C GLU A 732 20.28 12.84 2.45
N ASP A 733 19.55 12.15 1.57
CA ASP A 733 18.45 11.22 1.92
C ASP A 733 18.93 10.15 2.93
N LYS A 734 20.07 9.51 2.66
CA LYS A 734 20.65 8.47 3.53
C LYS A 734 21.04 9.05 4.88
N LYS A 735 21.74 10.17 4.88
CA LYS A 735 22.17 10.87 6.11
C LYS A 735 20.98 11.32 6.97
N ALA A 736 19.91 11.80 6.34
CA ALA A 736 18.68 12.17 7.02
C ALA A 736 18.00 10.95 7.67
N MET A 737 17.99 9.80 6.98
CA MET A 737 17.45 8.56 7.54
C MET A 737 18.28 8.05 8.73
N GLU A 738 19.61 8.06 8.64
CA GLU A 738 20.51 7.70 9.75
C GLU A 738 20.31 8.63 10.97
N CYS A 739 20.13 9.93 10.74
CA CYS A 739 19.80 10.91 11.79
C CYS A 739 18.47 10.57 12.45
N TYR A 740 17.45 10.30 11.65
CA TYR A 740 16.11 9.94 12.10
C TYR A 740 16.12 8.66 12.95
N GLU A 741 16.79 7.60 12.50
CA GLU A 741 16.89 6.32 13.24
C GLU A 741 17.62 6.49 14.56
N HIS A 742 18.75 7.20 14.56
CA HIS A 742 19.48 7.51 15.79
C HIS A 742 18.59 8.27 16.77
N LEU A 743 17.89 9.30 16.31
CA LEU A 743 17.03 10.09 17.18
C LEU A 743 15.81 9.29 17.69
N LEU A 744 15.17 8.50 16.84
CA LEU A 744 14.07 7.62 17.21
C LEU A 744 14.50 6.63 18.31
N ASN A 745 15.64 5.98 18.15
CA ASN A 745 16.19 5.04 19.13
C ASN A 745 16.55 5.73 20.44
N ALA A 746 17.16 6.92 20.37
CA ALA A 746 17.51 7.69 21.57
C ALA A 746 16.25 8.09 22.36
N LEU A 747 15.23 8.64 21.68
CA LEU A 747 13.99 9.09 22.33
C LEU A 747 13.18 7.93 22.91
N THR A 748 13.00 6.85 22.15
CA THR A 748 12.24 5.68 22.61
C THR A 748 12.98 4.95 23.74
N GLY A 749 14.31 4.87 23.67
CA GLY A 749 15.15 4.36 24.77
C GLY A 749 15.04 5.20 26.06
N ALA A 750 14.69 6.48 25.95
CA ALA A 750 14.39 7.36 27.08
C ALA A 750 12.88 7.36 27.48
N GLY A 751 12.05 6.55 26.82
CA GLY A 751 10.62 6.44 27.10
C GLY A 751 9.71 7.44 26.37
N TYR A 752 10.26 8.24 25.44
CA TYR A 752 9.48 9.21 24.65
C TYR A 752 9.09 8.61 23.31
N TYR A 753 7.87 8.09 23.23
CA TYR A 753 7.36 7.48 22.01
C TYR A 753 6.64 8.51 21.12
N PRO A 754 6.82 8.43 19.80
CA PRO A 754 6.06 9.25 18.86
C PRO A 754 4.59 8.84 18.83
N TYR A 755 3.67 9.81 18.73
CA TYR A 755 2.25 9.52 18.52
C TYR A 755 1.95 9.04 17.09
N ARG A 756 2.91 9.23 16.18
CA ARG A 756 2.82 8.93 14.76
C ARG A 756 4.22 8.76 14.17
N VAL A 757 4.40 7.72 13.35
CA VAL A 757 5.65 7.45 12.63
C VAL A 757 5.41 7.39 11.12
N GLY A 758 6.47 7.59 10.34
CA GLY A 758 6.43 7.41 8.90
C GLY A 758 6.45 5.93 8.49
N ILE A 759 6.10 5.65 7.24
CA ILE A 759 6.02 4.28 6.70
C ILE A 759 7.33 3.48 6.88
N GLN A 760 8.49 4.15 6.93
CA GLN A 760 9.80 3.55 7.14
C GLN A 760 10.00 2.96 8.55
N SER A 761 9.13 3.26 9.52
CA SER A 761 9.30 2.85 10.93
C SER A 761 8.07 2.23 11.57
N MET A 762 7.01 1.95 10.81
CA MET A 762 5.82 1.32 11.37
C MET A 762 6.09 -0.08 11.95
N ASP A 763 7.13 -0.77 11.46
CA ASP A 763 7.61 -2.06 12.00
C ASP A 763 8.76 -1.90 13.02
N ALA A 764 9.31 -0.69 13.21
CA ALA A 764 10.54 -0.50 13.99
C ALA A 764 10.31 -0.44 15.50
N LEU A 765 9.09 -0.13 15.95
CA LEU A 765 8.78 0.04 17.36
C LEU A 765 8.31 -1.27 17.98
N ALA A 766 9.20 -1.91 18.74
CA ALA A 766 8.85 -3.06 19.56
C ALA A 766 7.77 -2.68 20.58
N THR A 767 6.74 -3.51 20.67
CA THR A 767 5.65 -3.39 21.65
C THR A 767 5.51 -4.71 22.39
N GLN A 768 4.69 -4.73 23.44
CA GLN A 768 4.46 -5.96 24.19
C GLN A 768 3.90 -7.07 23.28
N GLU A 769 4.45 -8.27 23.39
CA GLU A 769 4.06 -9.41 22.55
C GLU A 769 2.56 -9.72 22.64
N SER A 770 1.97 -9.61 23.85
CA SER A 770 0.53 -9.81 24.06
C SER A 770 -0.33 -8.77 23.31
N TYR A 771 0.14 -7.53 23.22
CA TYR A 771 -0.53 -6.47 22.47
C TYR A 771 -0.49 -6.77 20.96
N GLN A 772 0.68 -7.12 20.43
CA GLN A 772 0.82 -7.51 19.02
C GLN A 772 0.01 -8.74 18.67
N SER A 773 0.06 -9.78 19.52
CA SER A 773 -0.71 -11.01 19.34
C SER A 773 -2.22 -10.74 19.25
N LEU A 774 -2.74 -9.81 20.08
CA LEU A 774 -4.14 -9.40 20.01
C LEU A 774 -4.47 -8.70 18.68
N LEU A 775 -3.64 -7.76 18.23
CA LEU A 775 -3.86 -7.07 16.95
C LEU A 775 -3.80 -8.03 15.76
N ILE A 776 -2.87 -8.99 15.79
CA ILE A 776 -2.76 -10.04 14.78
C ILE A 776 -4.04 -10.88 14.73
N LYS A 777 -4.57 -11.30 15.89
CA LYS A 777 -5.83 -12.05 15.97
C LYS A 777 -7.02 -11.26 15.44
N LEU A 778 -7.12 -9.97 15.80
CA LEU A 778 -8.18 -9.09 15.31
C LEU A 778 -8.10 -8.91 13.79
N LYS A 779 -6.89 -8.68 13.26
CA LYS A 779 -6.69 -8.56 11.81
C LYS A 779 -7.06 -9.84 11.09
N ALA A 780 -6.58 -11.00 11.54
CA ALA A 780 -6.87 -12.28 10.91
C ALA A 780 -8.37 -12.59 10.89
N ALA A 781 -9.11 -12.15 11.91
CA ALA A 781 -10.57 -12.30 11.96
C ALA A 781 -11.32 -11.39 10.98
N ILE A 782 -10.78 -10.20 10.69
CA ILE A 782 -11.44 -9.16 9.87
C ILE A 782 -10.95 -9.18 8.40
N ASP A 783 -9.72 -9.62 8.18
CA ASP A 783 -9.01 -9.63 6.89
C ASP A 783 -8.12 -10.87 6.76
N PRO A 784 -8.73 -12.06 6.55
CA PRO A 784 -7.98 -13.31 6.46
C PRO A 784 -6.98 -13.34 5.29
N ASN A 785 -7.26 -12.60 4.22
CA ASN A 785 -6.40 -12.50 3.03
C ASN A 785 -5.34 -11.39 3.14
N GLN A 786 -5.35 -10.61 4.23
CA GLN A 786 -4.39 -9.52 4.47
C GLN A 786 -4.35 -8.47 3.36
N ILE A 787 -5.48 -8.22 2.70
CA ILE A 787 -5.54 -7.33 1.53
C ILE A 787 -5.50 -5.86 1.94
N LEU A 788 -5.98 -5.47 3.11
CA LEU A 788 -6.07 -4.06 3.47
C LEU A 788 -4.77 -3.59 4.15
N ALA A 789 -4.05 -2.71 3.46
CA ALA A 789 -2.87 -1.98 3.92
C ALA A 789 -1.90 -2.81 4.79
N PRO A 790 -1.33 -3.90 4.26
CA PRO A 790 -0.40 -4.74 5.02
C PRO A 790 0.79 -3.92 5.54
N GLY A 791 1.22 -4.20 6.78
CA GLY A 791 2.29 -3.47 7.46
C GLY A 791 1.88 -2.18 8.17
N ARG A 792 0.66 -1.69 7.98
CA ARG A 792 0.15 -0.47 8.65
C ARG A 792 -0.04 -0.69 10.16
N TYR A 793 0.96 -0.30 10.96
CA TYR A 793 0.99 -0.46 12.43
C TYR A 793 0.71 -1.90 12.92
N SER A 794 0.90 -2.89 12.05
CA SER A 794 0.65 -4.29 12.31
C SER A 794 1.80 -5.10 11.69
N SER A 795 2.68 -5.64 12.52
CA SER A 795 3.81 -6.44 12.06
C SER A 795 3.40 -7.91 12.01
N PHE A 796 3.00 -8.38 10.84
CA PHE A 796 2.81 -9.83 10.60
C PHE A 796 4.16 -10.48 10.31
N PRO A 797 4.43 -11.69 10.85
CA PRO A 797 5.55 -12.51 10.37
C PRO A 797 5.42 -12.68 8.85
N ARG A 798 6.53 -12.49 8.14
CA ARG A 798 6.62 -12.61 6.68
C ARG A 798 6.36 -14.02 6.20
#